data_AF-A0A1V3WD30-F1
#
_entry.id   AF-A0A1V3WD30-F1
#
_cell.length_a   1.000
_cell.length_b   1.000
_cell.length_c   1.000
_cell.angle_alpha   90.00
_cell.angle_beta   90.00
_cell.angle_gamma   90.00
#
_symmetry.space_group_name_H-M   'P 1'
#
loop_
_entity.id
_entity.type
_entity.pdbx_description
1 polymer ?
#
loop_
_entity_poly.entity_id
_entity_poly.type
_entity_poly.pdbx_seq_one_letter_code
_entity_poly.pdbx_strand_id
1 'polypeptide(L)'
;MTQITSKLLVNGRIYSPTHPDATAMVVRGDIVAWLGTDDVARDQFPDVDVQDLDGAFVAPGFVDSHIHLSATGLTLSGLDLRSATSRAECLRMVGDYAAANPGRPIWGHGWDESAWPERSAPNTADLDAVLGDRPAYLARVDVHSALASSAVRRLVPQLPAAAGFAAQQPLTGDAHHLVRAAARDLLTDAQLAEARSAALEALAASGVVAVHECAGPQIGGLDDWLALRSLQHGVEVIGYWGEAVTTPTQARALKEQTGARGLAGDLFVDGALGSRTAWLHQPYADAPGCTGTCHLDPDAIEAHLRACTEAAVTAGFHVIGDAAVSAVVAALERVVDELGVVAVARCGHRLEHVEMVTAEQAAKLGAWGVIASVQPSFDALWGGVDGMYAQRLGPDRGCRLNPLALLASQGVPLALGSDAPVTGFDPWVSVAAAVNHRTPGSAVSARAAFVAATRGDGGPAVSATGRPASWRRARRPRTPCGKSMPWTSACRATPFSVGPPTRGPGCRRYRGWVRRTPCRAADKPCIGVRSSMARGWPGRKAPNLDRGEIDPAVEAPDDDVAADPAEAQESARDAGTSTVTTRLSAAARPRLSAIGAGAATRLPGCGPQSGRVCRACWSVSEPVCCCMPASRRSTGGGRPSSRSRC
;
A
#
# COMPACT_ATOMS: atom_id res chain seq x y z
N MET A 1 -41.34 5.58 -10.28
CA MET A 1 -40.03 5.64 -10.95
C MET A 1 -39.26 6.79 -10.33
N THR A 2 -38.08 6.53 -9.77
CA THR A 2 -37.19 7.58 -9.25
C THR A 2 -36.62 8.34 -10.45
N GLN A 3 -36.83 9.65 -10.52
CA GLN A 3 -36.26 10.50 -11.57
C GLN A 3 -34.73 10.50 -11.43
N ILE A 4 -34.01 9.97 -12.42
CA ILE A 4 -32.55 10.00 -12.45
C ILE A 4 -32.12 11.40 -12.90
N THR A 5 -31.62 12.20 -11.97
CA THR A 5 -31.16 13.56 -12.25
C THR A 5 -30.01 13.53 -13.26
N SER A 6 -30.17 14.27 -14.35
CA SER A 6 -29.09 14.56 -15.31
C SER A 6 -28.62 15.99 -15.11
N LYS A 7 -27.30 16.22 -15.22
CA LYS A 7 -26.66 17.52 -15.12
C LYS A 7 -25.61 17.66 -16.21
N LEU A 8 -25.61 18.80 -16.89
CA LEU A 8 -24.64 19.18 -17.90
C LEU A 8 -23.65 20.18 -17.27
N LEU A 9 -22.39 19.80 -17.20
CA LEU A 9 -21.29 20.70 -16.84
C LEU A 9 -20.70 21.31 -18.12
N VAL A 10 -20.48 22.62 -18.13
CA VAL A 10 -19.91 23.37 -19.29
C VAL A 10 -18.82 24.33 -18.84
N ASN A 11 -18.05 24.87 -19.80
CA ASN A 11 -16.97 25.84 -19.56
C ASN A 11 -15.92 25.30 -18.56
N GLY A 12 -15.63 24.00 -18.65
CA GLY A 12 -14.59 23.33 -17.88
C GLY A 12 -13.33 23.04 -18.68
N ARG A 13 -12.34 22.44 -18.01
CA ARG A 13 -11.19 21.75 -18.63
C ARG A 13 -11.18 20.33 -18.13
N ILE A 14 -11.67 19.39 -18.93
CA ILE A 14 -12.00 18.05 -18.45
C ILE A 14 -10.91 17.07 -18.85
N TYR A 15 -10.17 16.57 -17.86
CA TYR A 15 -9.10 15.60 -18.06
C TYR A 15 -9.68 14.22 -18.37
N SER A 16 -9.70 13.87 -19.66
CA SER A 16 -10.04 12.54 -20.15
C SER A 16 -9.00 12.05 -21.17
N PRO A 17 -8.36 10.88 -20.97
CA PRO A 17 -7.45 10.32 -21.97
C PRO A 17 -8.09 10.00 -23.32
N THR A 18 -9.43 9.84 -23.37
CA THR A 18 -10.17 9.55 -24.61
C THR A 18 -10.76 10.80 -25.26
N HIS A 19 -10.91 11.90 -24.50
CA HIS A 19 -11.48 13.16 -24.96
C HIS A 19 -10.61 14.33 -24.44
N PRO A 20 -9.40 14.54 -24.99
CA PRO A 20 -8.42 15.47 -24.43
C PRO A 20 -8.85 16.95 -24.52
N ASP A 21 -9.71 17.29 -25.47
CA ASP A 21 -10.22 18.64 -25.72
C ASP A 21 -11.61 18.89 -25.08
N ALA A 22 -12.06 18.02 -24.18
CA ALA A 22 -13.37 18.13 -23.55
C ALA A 22 -13.49 19.37 -22.64
N THR A 23 -14.51 20.19 -22.89
CA THR A 23 -14.90 21.35 -22.06
C THR A 23 -16.22 21.11 -21.32
N ALA A 24 -17.00 20.13 -21.75
CA ALA A 24 -18.32 19.81 -21.23
C ALA A 24 -18.51 18.31 -20.94
N MET A 25 -19.35 18.01 -19.95
CA MET A 25 -19.64 16.64 -19.46
C MET A 25 -21.09 16.53 -19.02
N VAL A 26 -21.79 15.47 -19.45
CA VAL A 26 -23.10 15.12 -18.90
C VAL A 26 -22.95 14.01 -17.88
N VAL A 27 -23.44 14.23 -16.66
CA VAL A 27 -23.57 13.23 -15.60
C VAL A 27 -25.04 12.87 -15.45
N ARG A 28 -25.37 11.58 -15.43
CA ARG A 28 -26.72 11.06 -15.21
C ARG A 28 -26.68 10.07 -14.05
N GLY A 29 -27.27 10.46 -12.92
CA GLY A 29 -27.09 9.73 -11.67
C GLY A 29 -25.61 9.69 -11.28
N ASP A 30 -25.06 8.48 -11.23
CA ASP A 30 -23.68 8.15 -10.90
C ASP A 30 -22.77 7.92 -12.13
N ILE A 31 -23.30 8.05 -13.35
CA ILE A 31 -22.57 7.74 -14.59
C ILE A 31 -22.22 9.00 -15.38
N VAL A 32 -20.97 9.12 -15.84
CA VAL A 32 -20.58 10.04 -16.90
C VAL A 32 -21.18 9.54 -18.22
N ALA A 33 -22.27 10.15 -18.65
CA ALA A 33 -23.05 9.73 -19.81
C ALA A 33 -22.49 10.24 -21.14
N TRP A 34 -21.75 11.36 -21.11
CA TRP A 34 -21.19 11.99 -22.30
C TRP A 34 -20.04 12.95 -21.96
N LEU A 35 -19.07 13.10 -22.89
CA LEU A 35 -17.96 14.05 -22.84
C LEU A 35 -17.78 14.71 -24.22
N GLY A 36 -17.42 15.99 -24.25
CA GLY A 36 -17.15 16.70 -25.49
C GLY A 36 -17.02 18.21 -25.30
N THR A 37 -17.37 18.98 -26.34
CA THR A 37 -17.26 20.43 -26.35
C THR A 37 -18.57 21.14 -25.97
N ASP A 38 -18.41 22.37 -25.47
CA ASP A 38 -19.46 23.26 -24.95
C ASP A 38 -20.61 23.55 -25.92
N ASP A 39 -20.32 23.61 -27.22
CA ASP A 39 -21.28 23.86 -28.30
C ASP A 39 -22.13 22.61 -28.58
N VAL A 40 -21.49 21.46 -28.80
CA VAL A 40 -22.15 20.17 -29.01
C VAL A 40 -23.00 19.79 -27.79
N ALA A 41 -22.52 20.08 -26.59
CA ALA A 41 -23.25 19.79 -25.36
C ALA A 41 -24.56 20.57 -25.25
N ARG A 42 -24.56 21.87 -25.59
CA ARG A 42 -25.77 22.72 -25.54
C ARG A 42 -26.78 22.37 -26.63
N ASP A 43 -26.33 21.88 -27.78
CA ASP A 43 -27.18 21.42 -28.88
C ASP A 43 -27.81 20.06 -28.60
N GLN A 44 -27.05 19.09 -28.07
CA GLN A 44 -27.53 17.73 -27.80
C GLN A 44 -28.34 17.59 -26.49
N PHE A 45 -28.14 18.48 -25.53
CA PHE A 45 -28.75 18.39 -24.19
C PHE A 45 -29.41 19.72 -23.73
N PRO A 46 -30.29 20.34 -24.53
CA PRO A 46 -30.85 21.66 -24.24
C PRO A 46 -31.74 21.71 -22.99
N ASP A 47 -32.37 20.58 -22.64
CA ASP A 47 -33.31 20.45 -21.51
C ASP A 47 -32.66 19.98 -20.19
N VAL A 48 -31.33 19.83 -20.15
CA VAL A 48 -30.59 19.33 -18.97
C VAL A 48 -30.13 20.50 -18.08
N ASP A 49 -30.20 20.33 -16.75
CA ASP A 49 -29.71 21.33 -15.77
C ASP A 49 -28.24 21.68 -16.03
N VAL A 50 -27.96 22.94 -16.37
CA VAL A 50 -26.63 23.41 -16.79
C VAL A 50 -25.89 24.05 -15.61
N GLN A 51 -24.68 23.55 -15.34
CA GLN A 51 -23.76 24.14 -14.38
C GLN A 51 -22.50 24.63 -15.10
N ASP A 52 -22.31 25.95 -15.13
CA ASP A 52 -21.07 26.59 -15.58
C ASP A 52 -19.94 26.33 -14.56
N LEU A 53 -18.79 25.87 -15.04
CA LEU A 53 -17.61 25.57 -14.24
C LEU A 53 -16.62 26.73 -14.11
N ASP A 54 -16.86 27.89 -14.73
CA ASP A 54 -16.02 29.10 -14.61
C ASP A 54 -14.55 28.84 -14.98
N GLY A 55 -14.32 28.03 -16.01
CA GLY A 55 -13.00 27.61 -16.48
C GLY A 55 -12.29 26.58 -15.59
N ALA A 56 -12.96 26.00 -14.59
CA ALA A 56 -12.37 25.06 -13.64
C ALA A 56 -11.90 23.76 -14.30
N PHE A 57 -10.85 23.19 -13.71
CA PHE A 57 -10.33 21.88 -14.10
C PHE A 57 -11.13 20.76 -13.43
N VAL A 58 -11.51 19.76 -14.22
CA VAL A 58 -12.21 18.55 -13.76
C VAL A 58 -11.34 17.35 -14.10
N ALA A 59 -11.14 16.47 -13.13
CA ALA A 59 -10.40 15.22 -13.29
C ALA A 59 -11.07 14.12 -12.46
N PRO A 60 -10.71 12.84 -12.66
CA PRO A 60 -11.09 11.77 -11.74
C PRO A 60 -10.72 12.13 -10.29
N GLY A 61 -11.59 11.77 -9.35
CA GLY A 61 -11.30 11.87 -7.93
C GLY A 61 -10.22 10.88 -7.52
N PHE A 62 -9.56 11.13 -6.40
CA PHE A 62 -8.50 10.25 -5.91
C PHE A 62 -9.05 8.99 -5.26
N VAL A 63 -8.30 7.90 -5.38
CA VAL A 63 -8.54 6.63 -4.71
C VAL A 63 -7.34 6.36 -3.81
N ASP A 64 -7.56 6.31 -2.50
CA ASP A 64 -6.51 5.88 -1.58
C ASP A 64 -6.47 4.34 -1.56
N SER A 65 -5.43 3.76 -2.15
CA SER A 65 -5.40 2.32 -2.43
C SER A 65 -4.94 1.45 -1.25
N HIS A 66 -4.57 2.08 -0.13
CA HIS A 66 -4.26 1.42 1.15
C HIS A 66 -4.44 2.43 2.29
N ILE A 67 -5.38 2.20 3.19
CA ILE A 67 -5.58 3.00 4.41
C ILE A 67 -6.08 2.14 5.57
N HIS A 68 -5.82 2.59 6.80
CA HIS A 68 -6.51 2.14 8.01
C HIS A 68 -7.41 3.28 8.52
N LEU A 69 -8.67 3.29 8.10
CA LEU A 69 -9.58 4.43 8.19
C LEU A 69 -9.94 4.78 9.64
N SER A 70 -10.25 3.78 10.47
CA SER A 70 -10.54 3.99 11.90
C SER A 70 -9.31 4.52 12.66
N ALA A 71 -8.11 4.04 12.34
CA ALA A 71 -6.85 4.52 12.93
C ALA A 71 -6.49 5.95 12.47
N THR A 72 -6.76 6.27 11.19
CA THR A 72 -6.69 7.64 10.65
C THR A 72 -7.61 8.57 11.42
N GLY A 73 -8.86 8.15 11.63
CA GLY A 73 -9.85 8.88 12.42
C GLY A 73 -9.40 9.14 13.85
N LEU A 74 -8.90 8.12 14.55
CA LEU A 74 -8.37 8.23 15.92
C LEU A 74 -7.13 9.13 16.02
N THR A 75 -6.37 9.28 14.94
CA THR A 75 -5.25 10.22 14.87
C THR A 75 -5.76 11.66 14.65
N LEU A 76 -6.76 11.85 13.78
CA LEU A 76 -7.35 13.16 13.48
C LEU A 76 -8.15 13.75 14.66
N SER A 77 -8.88 12.92 15.41
CA SER A 77 -9.69 13.33 16.57
C SER A 77 -8.98 13.15 17.92
N GLY A 78 -7.74 12.61 17.91
CA GLY A 78 -6.99 12.22 19.10
C GLY A 78 -5.60 12.85 19.20
N LEU A 79 -4.61 12.05 19.62
CA LEU A 79 -3.25 12.52 19.88
C LEU A 79 -2.30 12.18 18.71
N ASP A 80 -2.05 13.17 17.85
CA ASP A 80 -1.02 13.12 16.82
C ASP A 80 0.35 13.52 17.42
N LEU A 81 1.32 12.61 17.35
CA LEU A 81 2.70 12.77 17.86
C LEU A 81 3.72 13.02 16.73
N ARG A 82 3.31 13.12 15.46
CA ARG A 82 4.21 13.29 14.30
C ARG A 82 5.02 14.59 14.34
N SER A 83 4.57 15.58 15.09
CA SER A 83 5.28 16.85 15.28
C SER A 83 6.30 16.84 16.42
N ALA A 84 6.41 15.76 17.20
CA ALA A 84 7.38 15.66 18.28
C ALA A 84 8.81 15.59 17.73
N THR A 85 9.69 16.47 18.21
CA THR A 85 11.10 16.55 17.76
C THR A 85 12.12 15.98 18.76
N SER A 86 11.66 15.51 19.93
CA SER A 86 12.47 14.91 20.99
C SER A 86 11.63 14.04 21.92
N ARG A 87 12.27 13.19 22.72
CA ARG A 87 11.59 12.38 23.77
C ARG A 87 10.86 13.26 24.78
N ALA A 88 11.47 14.38 25.16
CA ALA A 88 10.87 15.34 26.09
C ALA A 88 9.62 16.03 25.50
N GLU A 89 9.65 16.40 24.22
CA GLU A 89 8.49 16.99 23.54
C GLU A 89 7.35 15.99 23.37
N CYS A 90 7.64 14.74 22.99
CA CYS A 90 6.66 13.68 22.90
C CYS A 90 5.91 13.49 24.24
N LEU A 91 6.64 13.43 25.36
CA LEU A 91 6.06 13.31 26.70
C LEU A 91 5.25 14.55 27.12
N ARG A 92 5.70 15.75 26.74
CA ARG A 92 4.92 16.99 26.94
C ARG A 92 3.58 16.94 26.19
N MET A 93 3.58 16.55 24.92
CA MET A 93 2.37 16.45 24.10
C MET A 93 1.37 15.42 24.69
N VAL A 94 1.88 14.29 25.19
CA VAL A 94 1.08 13.29 25.92
C VAL A 94 0.43 13.89 27.17
N GLY A 95 1.20 14.63 27.98
CA GLY A 95 0.70 15.30 29.19
C GLY A 95 -0.34 16.39 28.89
N ASP A 96 -0.07 17.26 27.93
CA ASP A 96 -0.95 18.34 27.49
C ASP A 96 -2.30 17.78 27.00
N TYR A 97 -2.27 16.74 26.16
CA TYR A 97 -3.48 16.07 25.65
C TYR A 97 -4.25 15.34 26.76
N ALA A 98 -3.55 14.69 27.69
CA ALA A 98 -4.17 14.02 28.84
C ALA A 98 -4.89 15.02 29.76
N ALA A 99 -4.29 16.20 30.02
CA ALA A 99 -4.90 17.27 30.79
C ALA A 99 -6.14 17.87 30.11
N ALA A 100 -6.10 18.04 28.78
CA ALA A 100 -7.23 18.55 28.00
C ALA A 100 -8.42 17.56 27.89
N ASN A 101 -8.18 16.25 28.04
CA ASN A 101 -9.18 15.20 27.83
C ASN A 101 -9.41 14.34 29.09
N PRO A 102 -9.83 14.87 30.25
CA PRO A 102 -9.93 14.10 31.50
C PRO A 102 -10.82 12.84 31.36
N GLY A 103 -10.40 11.74 31.99
CA GLY A 103 -11.19 10.49 32.10
C GLY A 103 -11.19 9.54 30.90
N ARG A 104 -10.65 9.92 29.73
CA ARG A 104 -10.56 9.04 28.54
C ARG A 104 -9.27 8.18 28.57
N PRO A 105 -9.22 6.96 28.01
CA PRO A 105 -7.93 6.34 27.67
C PRO A 105 -7.17 7.23 26.67
N ILE A 106 -5.84 7.18 26.69
CA ILE A 106 -5.00 7.87 25.71
C ILE A 106 -4.74 6.91 24.54
N TRP A 107 -5.24 7.25 23.37
CA TRP A 107 -4.81 6.67 22.10
C TRP A 107 -4.03 7.73 21.34
N GLY A 108 -2.77 7.44 21.01
CA GLY A 108 -1.91 8.32 20.23
C GLY A 108 -1.16 7.56 19.14
N HIS A 109 -0.68 8.31 18.15
CA HIS A 109 0.01 7.76 16.99
C HIS A 109 1.13 8.70 16.53
N GLY A 110 2.17 8.14 15.92
CA GLY A 110 3.02 8.92 15.01
C GLY A 110 4.37 9.37 15.55
N TRP A 111 4.79 8.93 16.74
CA TRP A 111 6.14 9.24 17.21
C TRP A 111 7.20 8.53 16.36
N ASP A 112 8.28 9.22 16.00
CA ASP A 112 9.42 8.67 15.24
C ASP A 112 10.73 9.19 15.85
N GLU A 113 11.42 8.32 16.57
CA GLU A 113 12.67 8.66 17.25
C GLU A 113 13.87 8.80 16.30
N SER A 114 13.74 8.42 15.03
CA SER A 114 14.87 8.31 14.10
C SER A 114 15.55 9.65 13.79
N ALA A 115 14.80 10.76 13.88
CA ALA A 115 15.30 12.12 13.68
C ALA A 115 15.59 12.88 14.99
N TRP A 116 15.24 12.32 16.16
CA TRP A 116 15.41 12.98 17.45
C TRP A 116 16.88 13.03 17.89
N PRO A 117 17.30 14.05 18.68
CA PRO A 117 18.65 14.12 19.23
C PRO A 117 19.07 12.88 20.04
N GLU A 118 18.13 12.29 20.79
CA GLU A 118 18.39 11.14 21.66
C GLU A 118 18.33 9.79 20.93
N ARG A 119 17.77 9.75 19.70
CA ARG A 119 17.51 8.53 18.90
C ARG A 119 16.90 7.36 19.69
N SER A 120 16.06 7.69 20.67
CA SER A 120 15.41 6.73 21.57
C SER A 120 14.00 7.18 21.90
N ALA A 121 13.07 6.22 21.85
CA ALA A 121 11.70 6.41 22.29
C ALA A 121 11.63 6.70 23.82
N PRO A 122 10.51 7.26 24.33
CA PRO A 122 10.20 7.13 25.74
C PRO A 122 10.12 5.66 26.18
N ASN A 123 10.10 5.41 27.49
CA ASN A 123 9.88 4.09 28.08
C ASN A 123 8.53 4.03 28.84
N THR A 124 8.13 2.84 29.31
CA THR A 124 6.88 2.65 30.08
C THR A 124 6.82 3.56 31.31
N ALA A 125 7.89 3.63 32.11
CA ALA A 125 7.94 4.45 33.31
C ALA A 125 7.87 5.97 33.01
N ASP A 126 8.35 6.43 31.84
CA ASP A 126 8.16 7.82 31.41
C ASP A 126 6.66 8.14 31.22
N LEU A 127 5.91 7.21 30.60
CA LEU A 127 4.46 7.38 30.43
C LEU A 127 3.75 7.35 31.78
N ASP A 128 4.08 6.40 32.64
CA ASP A 128 3.49 6.29 33.97
C ASP A 128 3.80 7.53 34.84
N ALA A 129 4.96 8.17 34.67
CA ALA A 129 5.32 9.40 35.36
C ALA A 129 4.51 10.63 34.89
N VAL A 130 4.09 10.67 33.61
CA VAL A 130 3.26 11.74 33.05
C VAL A 130 1.76 11.51 33.29
N LEU A 131 1.34 10.25 33.27
CA LEU A 131 -0.07 9.86 33.21
C LEU A 131 -0.62 9.21 34.49
N GLY A 132 0.26 8.84 35.43
CA GLY A 132 -0.11 8.00 36.56
C GLY A 132 -0.66 6.66 36.08
N ASP A 133 -1.72 6.18 36.72
CA ASP A 133 -2.33 4.88 36.43
C ASP A 133 -3.33 4.91 35.25
N ARG A 134 -3.23 5.93 34.38
CA ARG A 134 -4.14 6.12 33.24
C ARG A 134 -3.74 5.23 32.05
N PRO A 135 -4.69 4.49 31.45
CA PRO A 135 -4.42 3.68 30.26
C PRO A 135 -3.94 4.55 29.08
N ALA A 136 -2.81 4.19 28.48
CA ALA A 136 -2.27 4.81 27.29
C ALA A 136 -1.63 3.80 26.35
N TYR A 137 -1.88 4.01 25.05
CA TYR A 137 -1.29 3.30 23.92
C TYR A 137 -0.86 4.34 22.89
N LEU A 138 0.42 4.35 22.54
CA LEU A 138 1.03 5.30 21.60
C LEU A 138 1.76 4.51 20.51
N ALA A 139 1.13 4.36 19.34
CA ALA A 139 1.76 3.72 18.19
C ALA A 139 2.94 4.55 17.65
N ARG A 140 4.03 3.88 17.27
CA ARG A 140 5.10 4.47 16.47
C ARG A 140 4.54 4.87 15.11
N VAL A 141 5.22 5.79 14.40
CA VAL A 141 4.80 6.23 13.06
C VAL A 141 4.54 5.09 12.09
N ASP A 142 5.30 3.99 12.19
CA ASP A 142 5.18 2.81 11.34
C ASP A 142 4.14 1.78 11.83
N VAL A 143 3.37 2.05 12.89
CA VAL A 143 2.35 1.17 13.51
C VAL A 143 2.76 -0.28 13.88
N HIS A 144 4.00 -0.71 13.65
CA HIS A 144 4.50 -2.06 13.99
C HIS A 144 5.14 -2.13 15.39
N SER A 145 5.19 -1.01 16.10
CA SER A 145 5.51 -0.97 17.53
C SER A 145 4.68 0.09 18.26
N ALA A 146 4.55 -0.07 19.58
CA ALA A 146 3.89 0.92 20.42
C ALA A 146 4.49 1.02 21.81
N LEU A 147 4.43 2.22 22.37
CA LEU A 147 4.55 2.41 23.81
C LEU A 147 3.18 2.22 24.46
N ALA A 148 3.19 1.63 25.65
CA ALA A 148 1.98 1.42 26.44
C ALA A 148 2.30 1.62 27.92
N SER A 149 1.41 2.33 28.63
CA SER A 149 1.54 2.53 30.09
C SER A 149 1.34 1.20 30.84
N SER A 150 1.83 1.13 32.07
CA SER A 150 1.64 -0.05 32.93
C SER A 150 0.15 -0.40 33.09
N ALA A 151 -0.74 0.60 33.06
CA ALA A 151 -2.18 0.40 33.14
C ALA A 151 -2.74 -0.46 31.99
N VAL A 152 -2.35 -0.23 30.73
CA VAL A 152 -2.77 -1.08 29.60
C VAL A 152 -2.06 -2.43 29.65
N ARG A 153 -0.75 -2.45 29.95
CA ARG A 153 0.04 -3.70 30.01
C ARG A 153 -0.54 -4.71 31.00
N ARG A 154 -1.09 -4.26 32.13
CA ARG A 154 -1.77 -5.12 33.14
C ARG A 154 -3.09 -5.73 32.65
N LEU A 155 -3.71 -5.22 31.59
CA LEU A 155 -4.91 -5.81 30.98
C LEU A 155 -4.61 -7.07 30.13
N VAL A 156 -3.33 -7.37 29.90
CA VAL A 156 -2.88 -8.51 29.09
C VAL A 156 -2.01 -9.44 29.96
N PRO A 157 -2.59 -10.37 30.74
CA PRO A 157 -1.84 -11.24 31.66
C PRO A 157 -0.74 -12.07 30.99
N GLN A 158 -0.94 -12.47 29.73
CA GLN A 158 0.00 -13.25 28.92
C GLN A 158 1.13 -12.43 28.29
N LEU A 159 1.10 -11.10 28.43
CA LEU A 159 2.06 -10.19 27.79
C LEU A 159 3.54 -10.53 28.03
N PRO A 160 3.99 -10.92 29.24
CA PRO A 160 5.40 -11.24 29.48
C PRO A 160 5.94 -12.45 28.70
N ALA A 161 5.06 -13.30 28.17
CA ALA A 161 5.41 -14.48 27.38
C ALA A 161 5.24 -14.28 25.86
N ALA A 162 4.72 -13.13 25.42
CA ALA A 162 4.45 -12.85 24.01
C ALA A 162 5.73 -12.46 23.25
N ALA A 163 5.83 -12.86 21.98
CA ALA A 163 6.93 -12.43 21.12
C ALA A 163 6.94 -10.91 20.96
N GLY A 164 8.13 -10.29 20.97
CA GLY A 164 8.29 -8.84 20.94
C GLY A 164 7.99 -8.12 22.27
N PHE A 165 7.84 -8.86 23.38
CA PHE A 165 7.74 -8.25 24.71
C PHE A 165 9.06 -7.63 25.17
N ALA A 166 8.98 -6.39 25.65
CA ALA A 166 10.03 -5.74 26.43
C ALA A 166 9.40 -4.96 27.59
N ALA A 167 9.93 -5.13 28.81
CA ALA A 167 9.28 -4.63 30.02
C ALA A 167 9.14 -3.10 30.07
N GLN A 168 10.16 -2.37 29.59
CA GLN A 168 10.20 -0.91 29.62
C GLN A 168 10.27 -0.25 28.23
N GLN A 169 10.60 -1.02 27.18
CA GLN A 169 10.73 -0.50 25.82
C GLN A 169 9.40 -0.58 25.05
N PRO A 170 9.29 0.06 23.87
CA PRO A 170 8.19 -0.21 22.94
C PRO A 170 8.01 -1.71 22.70
N LEU A 171 6.76 -2.14 22.61
CA LEU A 171 6.39 -3.51 22.28
C LEU A 171 6.40 -3.68 20.76
N THR A 172 6.76 -4.87 20.28
CA THR A 172 6.67 -5.29 18.87
C THR A 172 5.89 -6.61 18.76
N GLY A 173 5.59 -7.05 17.53
CA GLY A 173 4.98 -8.36 17.25
C GLY A 173 3.72 -8.67 18.07
N ASP A 174 3.58 -9.92 18.52
CA ASP A 174 2.44 -10.40 19.31
C ASP A 174 2.16 -9.54 20.55
N ALA A 175 3.22 -9.14 21.26
CA ALA A 175 3.11 -8.31 22.45
C ALA A 175 2.48 -6.94 22.14
N HIS A 176 2.83 -6.35 21.00
CA HIS A 176 2.21 -5.15 20.48
C HIS A 176 0.75 -5.39 20.05
N HIS A 177 0.45 -6.45 19.29
CA HIS A 177 -0.91 -6.74 18.83
C HIS A 177 -1.88 -6.98 19.99
N LEU A 178 -1.46 -7.73 21.02
CA LEU A 178 -2.25 -7.97 22.23
C LEU A 178 -2.56 -6.68 22.99
N VAL A 179 -1.58 -5.79 23.11
CA VAL A 179 -1.74 -4.50 23.81
C VAL A 179 -2.52 -3.49 22.98
N ARG A 180 -2.40 -3.52 21.64
CA ARG A 180 -3.24 -2.76 20.71
C ARG A 180 -4.71 -3.17 20.85
N ALA A 181 -5.00 -4.46 20.91
CA ALA A 181 -6.35 -4.97 21.14
C ALA A 181 -6.91 -4.50 22.49
N ALA A 182 -6.18 -4.74 23.60
CA ALA A 182 -6.61 -4.32 24.92
C ALA A 182 -6.78 -2.80 25.07
N ALA A 183 -5.97 -1.98 24.38
CA ALA A 183 -6.15 -0.53 24.34
C ALA A 183 -7.37 -0.10 23.54
N ARG A 184 -7.68 -0.80 22.44
CA ARG A 184 -8.83 -0.53 21.57
C ARG A 184 -10.15 -0.86 22.27
N ASP A 185 -10.18 -1.91 23.08
CA ASP A 185 -11.35 -2.32 23.88
C ASP A 185 -11.71 -1.30 25.00
N LEU A 186 -10.83 -0.33 25.29
CA LEU A 186 -11.12 0.81 26.17
C LEU A 186 -11.77 1.99 25.44
N LEU A 187 -11.78 2.00 24.10
CA LEU A 187 -12.41 3.05 23.31
C LEU A 187 -13.93 2.82 23.25
N THR A 188 -14.69 3.90 23.40
CA THR A 188 -16.16 3.84 23.30
C THR A 188 -16.62 3.79 21.84
N ASP A 189 -17.79 3.19 21.60
CA ASP A 189 -18.44 3.21 20.27
C ASP A 189 -18.60 4.63 19.70
N ALA A 190 -18.86 5.61 20.59
CA ALA A 190 -18.95 7.02 20.22
C ALA A 190 -17.61 7.58 19.70
N GLN A 191 -16.48 7.23 20.34
CA GLN A 191 -15.15 7.61 19.86
C GLN A 191 -14.82 6.99 18.51
N LEU A 192 -15.16 5.72 18.31
CA LEU A 192 -14.92 5.03 17.04
C LEU A 192 -15.83 5.59 15.93
N ALA A 193 -17.10 5.90 16.22
CA ALA A 193 -17.99 6.55 15.26
C ALA A 193 -17.54 7.97 14.88
N GLU A 194 -17.09 8.77 15.86
CA GLU A 194 -16.50 10.10 15.67
C GLU A 194 -15.25 10.01 14.77
N ALA A 195 -14.32 9.11 15.10
CA ALA A 195 -13.10 8.85 14.34
C ALA A 195 -13.38 8.49 12.88
N ARG A 196 -14.20 7.46 12.63
CA ARG A 196 -14.54 7.01 11.26
C ARG A 196 -15.17 8.14 10.43
N SER A 197 -16.04 8.94 11.03
CA SER A 197 -16.68 10.09 10.38
C SER A 197 -15.66 11.19 10.05
N ALA A 198 -14.81 11.57 11.01
CA ALA A 198 -13.78 12.59 10.83
C ALA A 198 -12.77 12.23 9.73
N ALA A 199 -12.38 10.96 9.63
CA ALA A 199 -11.52 10.47 8.55
C ALA A 199 -12.18 10.64 7.17
N LEU A 200 -13.43 10.17 7.03
CA LEU A 200 -14.17 10.24 5.77
C LEU A 200 -14.47 11.68 5.33
N GLU A 201 -14.78 12.58 6.26
CA GLU A 201 -14.94 14.01 5.99
C GLU A 201 -13.64 14.66 5.52
N ALA A 202 -12.51 14.33 6.16
CA ALA A 202 -11.19 14.85 5.78
C ALA A 202 -10.72 14.35 4.40
N LEU A 203 -10.98 13.07 4.08
CA LEU A 203 -10.71 12.46 2.77
C LEU A 203 -11.56 13.10 1.67
N ALA A 204 -12.86 13.32 1.91
CA ALA A 204 -13.72 14.04 0.97
C ALA A 204 -13.23 15.47 0.74
N ALA A 205 -12.72 16.14 1.79
CA ALA A 205 -12.17 17.49 1.69
C ALA A 205 -10.83 17.56 0.93
N SER A 206 -10.02 16.48 0.91
CA SER A 206 -8.79 16.39 0.10
C SER A 206 -9.03 15.95 -1.35
N GLY A 207 -10.27 15.58 -1.70
CA GLY A 207 -10.66 15.14 -3.05
C GLY A 207 -10.51 13.64 -3.29
N VAL A 208 -10.37 12.85 -2.22
CA VAL A 208 -10.49 11.39 -2.25
C VAL A 208 -11.97 11.02 -2.32
N VAL A 209 -12.32 10.13 -3.26
CA VAL A 209 -13.71 9.68 -3.53
C VAL A 209 -13.92 8.20 -3.22
N ALA A 210 -12.84 7.42 -3.12
CA ALA A 210 -12.88 6.04 -2.65
C ALA A 210 -11.61 5.71 -1.86
N VAL A 211 -11.72 4.76 -0.93
CA VAL A 211 -10.59 4.24 -0.15
C VAL A 211 -10.62 2.72 -0.08
N HIS A 212 -9.44 2.10 -0.03
CA HIS A 212 -9.27 0.68 0.21
C HIS A 212 -8.88 0.47 1.67
N GLU A 213 -9.87 0.08 2.47
CA GLU A 213 -9.66 -0.24 3.89
C GLU A 213 -8.93 -1.59 4.00
N CYS A 214 -7.72 -1.55 4.57
CA CYS A 214 -6.95 -2.72 4.95
C CYS A 214 -7.39 -3.15 6.36
N ALA A 215 -8.51 -3.88 6.44
CA ALA A 215 -9.07 -4.40 7.68
C ALA A 215 -8.59 -5.83 7.96
N GLY A 216 -8.55 -6.22 9.23
CA GLY A 216 -8.24 -7.59 9.63
C GLY A 216 -8.38 -7.81 11.14
N PRO A 217 -8.30 -9.05 11.63
CA PRO A 217 -8.52 -9.40 13.04
C PRO A 217 -7.63 -8.62 14.02
N GLN A 218 -6.36 -8.41 13.65
CA GLN A 218 -5.36 -7.73 14.47
C GLN A 218 -5.32 -6.20 14.26
N ILE A 219 -6.04 -5.67 13.27
CA ILE A 219 -6.02 -4.25 12.89
C ILE A 219 -7.20 -3.53 13.58
N GLY A 220 -8.39 -3.60 12.98
CA GLY A 220 -9.64 -3.09 13.55
C GLY A 220 -10.59 -4.18 14.07
N GLY A 221 -10.39 -5.45 13.70
CA GLY A 221 -11.33 -6.52 14.02
C GLY A 221 -12.64 -6.45 13.25
N LEU A 222 -13.47 -7.49 13.38
CA LEU A 222 -14.65 -7.69 12.52
C LEU A 222 -15.75 -6.64 12.78
N ASP A 223 -15.98 -6.27 14.04
CA ASP A 223 -17.03 -5.32 14.40
C ASP A 223 -16.72 -3.90 13.89
N ASP A 224 -15.45 -3.49 13.88
CA ASP A 224 -15.03 -2.20 13.31
C ASP A 224 -15.21 -2.18 11.80
N TRP A 225 -14.79 -3.25 11.11
CA TRP A 225 -14.99 -3.42 9.67
C TRP A 225 -16.46 -3.43 9.28
N LEU A 226 -17.32 -4.18 9.99
CA LEU A 226 -18.75 -4.22 9.71
C LEU A 226 -19.42 -2.85 9.96
N ALA A 227 -19.00 -2.12 11.00
CA ALA A 227 -19.46 -0.76 11.25
C ALA A 227 -19.03 0.21 10.13
N LEU A 228 -17.75 0.19 9.74
CA LEU A 228 -17.21 0.95 8.60
C LEU A 228 -17.98 0.69 7.31
N ARG A 229 -18.14 -0.59 6.95
CA ARG A 229 -18.86 -1.05 5.75
C ARG A 229 -20.34 -0.62 5.74
N SER A 230 -20.96 -0.47 6.91
CA SER A 230 -22.35 -0.01 7.03
C SER A 230 -22.52 1.50 6.84
N LEU A 231 -21.44 2.27 7.04
CA LEU A 231 -21.47 3.72 7.11
C LEU A 231 -21.79 4.33 5.74
N GLN A 232 -22.82 5.18 5.69
CA GLN A 232 -23.26 5.84 4.46
C GLN A 232 -22.54 7.18 4.31
N HIS A 233 -21.56 7.26 3.41
CA HIS A 233 -20.81 8.47 3.13
C HIS A 233 -20.66 8.74 1.62
N GLY A 234 -20.22 9.94 1.24
CA GLY A 234 -19.92 10.30 -0.15
C GLY A 234 -18.56 9.80 -0.67
N VAL A 235 -17.80 9.11 0.19
CA VAL A 235 -16.53 8.42 -0.14
C VAL A 235 -16.82 6.93 -0.04
N GLU A 236 -16.51 6.19 -1.09
CA GLU A 236 -16.72 4.74 -1.13
C GLU A 236 -15.65 4.01 -0.29
N VAL A 237 -16.07 3.09 0.58
CA VAL A 237 -15.14 2.28 1.39
C VAL A 237 -15.13 0.85 0.85
N ILE A 238 -14.02 0.46 0.23
CA ILE A 238 -13.78 -0.88 -0.32
C ILE A 238 -12.89 -1.64 0.66
N GLY A 239 -13.42 -2.59 1.41
CA GLY A 239 -12.61 -3.36 2.37
C GLY A 239 -11.95 -4.58 1.76
N TYR A 240 -10.69 -4.79 2.12
CA TYR A 240 -10.00 -6.07 2.03
C TYR A 240 -9.80 -6.63 3.45
N TRP A 241 -9.78 -7.96 3.59
CA TRP A 241 -9.66 -8.63 4.89
C TRP A 241 -8.34 -9.40 5.04
N GLY A 242 -7.53 -9.07 6.05
CA GLY A 242 -6.21 -9.65 6.32
C GLY A 242 -6.26 -10.83 7.27
N GLU A 243 -6.69 -11.99 6.77
CA GLU A 243 -6.70 -13.24 7.54
C GLU A 243 -6.38 -14.43 6.63
N ALA A 244 -5.46 -15.27 7.08
CA ALA A 244 -5.01 -16.43 6.32
C ALA A 244 -6.09 -17.51 6.21
N VAL A 245 -6.08 -18.25 5.12
CA VAL A 245 -6.99 -19.38 4.85
C VAL A 245 -6.19 -20.48 4.17
N THR A 246 -6.56 -21.75 4.34
CA THR A 246 -5.82 -22.88 3.76
C THR A 246 -6.63 -23.68 2.74
N THR A 247 -7.91 -23.36 2.55
CA THR A 247 -8.80 -24.04 1.60
C THR A 247 -9.73 -23.07 0.86
N PRO A 248 -10.16 -23.39 -0.37
CA PRO A 248 -11.10 -22.54 -1.13
C PRO A 248 -12.45 -22.37 -0.44
N THR A 249 -12.88 -23.37 0.33
CA THR A 249 -14.11 -23.31 1.12
C THR A 249 -14.02 -22.27 2.23
N GLN A 250 -12.90 -22.24 2.97
CA GLN A 250 -12.64 -21.17 3.96
C GLN A 250 -12.55 -19.80 3.28
N ALA A 251 -11.84 -19.71 2.14
CA ALA A 251 -11.71 -18.45 1.40
C ALA A 251 -13.08 -17.86 1.00
N ARG A 252 -14.00 -18.70 0.52
CA ARG A 252 -15.38 -18.31 0.20
C ARG A 252 -16.18 -17.92 1.46
N ALA A 253 -16.14 -18.75 2.50
CA ALA A 253 -16.89 -18.52 3.74
C ALA A 253 -16.46 -17.22 4.44
N LEU A 254 -15.15 -16.97 4.56
CA LEU A 254 -14.61 -15.78 5.21
C LEU A 254 -14.90 -14.51 4.39
N LYS A 255 -14.81 -14.58 3.06
CA LYS A 255 -15.22 -13.49 2.18
C LYS A 255 -16.72 -13.19 2.27
N GLU A 256 -17.57 -14.20 2.47
CA GLU A 256 -19.01 -14.01 2.69
C GLU A 256 -19.30 -13.39 4.07
N GLN A 257 -18.70 -13.92 5.14
CA GLN A 257 -18.83 -13.43 6.51
C GLN A 257 -18.42 -11.95 6.65
N THR A 258 -17.27 -11.58 6.10
CA THR A 258 -16.76 -10.20 6.11
C THR A 258 -17.47 -9.32 5.07
N GLY A 259 -17.90 -9.92 3.96
CA GLY A 259 -18.33 -9.24 2.75
C GLY A 259 -17.26 -8.33 2.12
N ALA A 260 -15.98 -8.62 2.38
CA ALA A 260 -14.84 -7.92 1.80
C ALA A 260 -14.74 -8.17 0.27
N ARG A 261 -14.03 -7.27 -0.42
CA ARG A 261 -13.69 -7.39 -1.83
C ARG A 261 -12.81 -8.62 -2.08
N GLY A 262 -11.83 -8.85 -1.21
CA GLY A 262 -10.95 -10.01 -1.19
C GLY A 262 -10.30 -10.22 0.18
N LEU A 263 -9.56 -11.32 0.32
CA LEU A 263 -8.79 -11.66 1.52
C LEU A 263 -7.35 -11.13 1.37
N ALA A 264 -7.23 -9.81 1.25
CA ALA A 264 -5.98 -9.12 0.91
C ALA A 264 -5.75 -7.88 1.77
N GLY A 265 -6.33 -7.86 2.97
CA GLY A 265 -6.40 -6.68 3.84
C GLY A 265 -5.18 -6.57 4.75
N ASP A 266 -4.01 -6.40 4.15
CA ASP A 266 -2.74 -6.25 4.88
C ASP A 266 -2.44 -7.46 5.78
N LEU A 267 -2.46 -8.66 5.18
CA LEU A 267 -2.08 -9.91 5.85
C LEU A 267 -0.57 -9.93 6.08
N PHE A 268 -0.15 -9.80 7.33
CA PHE A 268 1.26 -9.65 7.75
C PHE A 268 2.14 -10.86 7.44
N VAL A 269 3.01 -10.73 6.42
CA VAL A 269 4.16 -11.65 6.23
C VAL A 269 5.33 -11.21 7.10
N ASP A 270 5.57 -9.91 7.17
CA ASP A 270 6.58 -9.27 8.02
C ASP A 270 6.09 -7.93 8.61
N GLY A 271 6.98 -7.21 9.29
CA GLY A 271 6.70 -5.86 9.80
C GLY A 271 7.41 -4.76 9.01
N ALA A 272 7.77 -3.65 9.66
CA ALA A 272 8.45 -2.52 9.02
C ALA A 272 9.91 -2.33 9.41
N LEU A 273 10.64 -1.61 8.56
CA LEU A 273 12.06 -1.28 8.72
C LEU A 273 12.34 -0.39 9.92
N GLY A 274 11.43 0.55 10.23
CA GLY A 274 11.58 1.49 11.33
C GLY A 274 11.69 0.80 12.69
N SER A 275 10.76 -0.12 12.96
CA SER A 275 10.71 -0.99 14.14
C SER A 275 11.65 -2.20 14.06
N ARG A 276 12.40 -2.37 12.95
CA ARG A 276 13.27 -3.53 12.66
C ARG A 276 12.55 -4.87 12.63
N THR A 277 11.29 -4.89 12.21
CA THR A 277 10.45 -6.09 12.12
C THR A 277 10.24 -6.58 10.68
N ALA A 278 10.54 -5.76 9.65
CA ALA A 278 10.58 -6.24 8.26
C ALA A 278 11.62 -7.36 8.10
N TRP A 279 11.26 -8.43 7.40
CA TRP A 279 12.00 -9.69 7.36
C TRP A 279 13.04 -9.69 6.23
N LEU A 280 14.31 -9.78 6.61
CA LEU A 280 15.46 -9.58 5.74
C LEU A 280 16.29 -10.87 5.55
N HIS A 281 16.89 -11.02 4.36
CA HIS A 281 17.90 -12.06 4.11
C HIS A 281 19.22 -11.80 4.83
N GLN A 282 19.51 -10.53 5.10
CA GLN A 282 20.77 -10.06 5.69
C GLN A 282 20.47 -9.13 6.85
N PRO A 283 21.17 -9.24 8.01
CA PRO A 283 20.84 -8.46 9.21
C PRO A 283 20.74 -6.95 9.00
N TYR A 284 19.98 -6.28 9.87
CA TYR A 284 19.96 -4.82 9.98
C TYR A 284 21.36 -4.27 10.24
N ALA A 285 21.70 -3.16 9.58
CA ALA A 285 23.02 -2.54 9.73
C ALA A 285 23.24 -1.91 11.11
N ASP A 286 22.15 -1.43 11.74
CA ASP A 286 22.16 -0.86 13.09
C ASP A 286 21.73 -1.84 14.19
N ALA A 287 21.48 -3.11 13.86
CA ALA A 287 21.20 -4.19 14.80
C ALA A 287 21.76 -5.54 14.31
N PRO A 288 23.07 -5.81 14.49
CA PRO A 288 23.69 -7.07 14.11
C PRO A 288 22.99 -8.28 14.76
N GLY A 289 22.69 -9.30 13.96
CA GLY A 289 21.95 -10.49 14.38
C GLY A 289 20.42 -10.36 14.36
N CYS A 290 19.87 -9.17 14.12
CA CYS A 290 18.44 -8.99 13.84
C CYS A 290 18.17 -9.08 12.33
N THR A 291 17.25 -9.95 11.91
CA THR A 291 16.76 -10.09 10.53
C THR A 291 15.26 -9.81 10.42
N GLY A 292 14.64 -9.19 11.42
CA GLY A 292 13.20 -8.93 11.46
C GLY A 292 12.37 -10.10 11.95
N THR A 293 11.13 -10.21 11.47
CA THR A 293 10.16 -11.21 11.94
C THR A 293 9.34 -11.74 10.78
N CYS A 294 9.33 -13.07 10.63
CA CYS A 294 8.37 -13.79 9.79
C CYS A 294 7.09 -13.99 10.62
N HIS A 295 6.03 -13.25 10.28
CA HIS A 295 4.72 -13.33 10.94
C HIS A 295 3.81 -14.39 10.31
N LEU A 296 3.98 -14.67 9.03
CA LEU A 296 3.29 -15.75 8.31
C LEU A 296 4.34 -16.64 7.64
N ASP A 297 4.32 -17.93 7.95
CA ASP A 297 5.29 -18.89 7.41
C ASP A 297 5.08 -19.16 5.90
N PRO A 298 6.13 -19.59 5.18
CA PRO A 298 6.04 -19.79 3.72
C PRO A 298 4.98 -20.78 3.24
N ASP A 299 4.62 -21.78 4.06
CA ASP A 299 3.62 -22.78 3.70
C ASP A 299 2.21 -22.18 3.84
N ALA A 300 1.98 -21.37 4.88
CA ALA A 300 0.74 -20.61 5.05
C ALA A 300 0.55 -19.52 3.98
N ILE A 301 1.63 -18.86 3.52
CA ILE A 301 1.60 -17.93 2.37
C ILE A 301 1.12 -18.66 1.11
N GLU A 302 1.69 -19.83 0.81
CA GLU A 302 1.28 -20.63 -0.36
C GLU A 302 -0.15 -21.14 -0.22
N ALA A 303 -0.51 -21.69 0.93
CA ALA A 303 -1.85 -22.21 1.19
C ALA A 303 -2.92 -21.13 1.00
N HIS A 304 -2.65 -19.90 1.44
CA HIS A 304 -3.53 -18.75 1.24
C HIS A 304 -3.66 -18.33 -0.23
N LEU A 305 -2.54 -18.21 -0.96
CA LEU A 305 -2.53 -17.90 -2.40
C LEU A 305 -3.30 -18.94 -3.22
N ARG A 306 -3.00 -20.22 -2.99
CA ARG A 306 -3.65 -21.39 -3.59
C ARG A 306 -5.16 -21.39 -3.34
N ALA A 307 -5.55 -21.35 -2.08
CA ALA A 307 -6.95 -21.34 -1.65
C ALA A 307 -7.75 -20.18 -2.28
N CYS A 308 -7.17 -19.00 -2.33
CA CYS A 308 -7.80 -17.83 -2.93
C CYS A 308 -7.85 -17.90 -4.47
N THR A 309 -6.80 -18.41 -5.12
CA THR A 309 -6.77 -18.60 -6.59
C THR A 309 -7.86 -19.57 -7.04
N GLU A 310 -7.96 -20.74 -6.41
CA GLU A 310 -9.03 -21.72 -6.67
C GLU A 310 -10.42 -21.19 -6.29
N ALA A 311 -10.49 -20.30 -5.29
CA ALA A 311 -11.73 -19.62 -4.94
C ALA A 311 -12.14 -18.51 -5.94
N ALA A 312 -11.24 -18.08 -6.84
CA ALA A 312 -11.35 -16.84 -7.61
C ALA A 312 -11.57 -15.61 -6.69
N VAL A 313 -10.73 -15.50 -5.66
CA VAL A 313 -10.73 -14.44 -4.65
C VAL A 313 -9.36 -13.75 -4.67
N THR A 314 -9.36 -12.43 -4.57
CA THR A 314 -8.12 -11.65 -4.39
C THR A 314 -7.51 -11.94 -3.03
N ALA A 315 -6.44 -12.75 -3.00
CA ALA A 315 -5.44 -12.77 -1.91
C ALA A 315 -4.49 -11.57 -1.99
N GLY A 316 -3.82 -11.26 -0.87
CA GLY A 316 -2.76 -10.27 -0.82
C GLY A 316 -2.11 -10.14 0.56
N PHE A 317 -0.95 -9.48 0.61
CA PHE A 317 -0.05 -9.49 1.77
C PHE A 317 0.59 -8.14 2.03
N HIS A 318 0.80 -7.83 3.31
CA HIS A 318 1.82 -6.89 3.75
C HIS A 318 3.20 -7.48 3.44
N VAL A 319 4.07 -6.76 2.71
CA VAL A 319 5.39 -7.28 2.38
C VAL A 319 6.43 -6.16 2.18
N ILE A 320 7.33 -5.98 3.15
CA ILE A 320 8.35 -4.92 3.12
C ILE A 320 9.75 -5.46 2.84
N GLY A 321 10.23 -6.42 3.63
CA GLY A 321 11.61 -6.91 3.61
C GLY A 321 11.94 -7.86 2.47
N ASP A 322 13.23 -7.98 2.12
CA ASP A 322 13.66 -8.78 0.96
C ASP A 322 13.43 -10.29 1.13
N ALA A 323 13.47 -10.82 2.36
CA ALA A 323 13.09 -12.21 2.61
C ALA A 323 11.58 -12.43 2.50
N ALA A 324 10.77 -11.48 2.97
CA ALA A 324 9.32 -11.52 2.81
C ALA A 324 8.91 -11.48 1.33
N VAL A 325 9.48 -10.56 0.53
CA VAL A 325 9.24 -10.51 -0.93
C VAL A 325 9.69 -11.80 -1.62
N SER A 326 10.83 -12.39 -1.21
CA SER A 326 11.27 -13.69 -1.74
C SER A 326 10.29 -14.82 -1.41
N ALA A 327 9.78 -14.90 -0.18
CA ALA A 327 8.84 -15.95 0.23
C ALA A 327 7.52 -15.87 -0.57
N VAL A 328 6.95 -14.66 -0.70
CA VAL A 328 5.70 -14.44 -1.44
C VAL A 328 5.86 -14.70 -2.94
N VAL A 329 6.96 -14.26 -3.57
CA VAL A 329 7.22 -14.53 -4.99
C VAL A 329 7.44 -16.03 -5.24
N ALA A 330 8.13 -16.74 -4.34
CA ALA A 330 8.32 -18.18 -4.47
C ALA A 330 7.01 -18.98 -4.29
N ALA A 331 6.11 -18.53 -3.42
CA ALA A 331 4.77 -19.11 -3.27
C ALA A 331 3.89 -18.85 -4.51
N LEU A 332 3.91 -17.61 -5.03
CA LEU A 332 3.25 -17.27 -6.30
C LEU A 332 3.76 -18.12 -7.46
N GLU A 333 5.07 -18.36 -7.56
CA GLU A 333 5.68 -19.19 -8.61
C GLU A 333 5.08 -20.61 -8.62
N ARG A 334 5.01 -21.26 -7.45
CA ARG A 334 4.44 -22.61 -7.31
C ARG A 334 2.94 -22.65 -7.63
N VAL A 335 2.18 -21.63 -7.23
CA VAL A 335 0.75 -21.52 -7.57
C VAL A 335 0.53 -21.23 -9.06
N VAL A 336 1.42 -20.49 -9.72
CA VAL A 336 1.41 -20.27 -11.18
C VAL A 336 1.77 -21.54 -11.95
N ASP A 337 2.77 -22.30 -11.49
CA ASP A 337 3.18 -23.57 -12.12
C ASP A 337 2.07 -24.61 -12.08
N GLU A 338 1.27 -24.63 -11.01
CA GLU A 338 0.19 -25.60 -10.83
C GLU A 338 -1.16 -25.16 -11.44
N LEU A 339 -1.61 -23.93 -11.17
CA LEU A 339 -2.94 -23.44 -11.57
C LEU A 339 -2.92 -22.62 -12.87
N GLY A 340 -1.73 -22.26 -13.35
CA GLY A 340 -1.51 -21.48 -14.56
C GLY A 340 -1.66 -19.98 -14.36
N VAL A 341 -0.81 -19.21 -15.07
CA VAL A 341 -0.76 -17.73 -15.00
C VAL A 341 -2.12 -17.05 -15.19
N VAL A 342 -3.02 -17.62 -16.00
CA VAL A 342 -4.35 -17.05 -16.27
C VAL A 342 -5.28 -17.18 -15.06
N ALA A 343 -5.14 -18.20 -14.21
CA ALA A 343 -5.94 -18.33 -12.99
C ALA A 343 -5.51 -17.27 -11.95
N VAL A 344 -4.20 -17.14 -11.75
CA VAL A 344 -3.57 -16.17 -10.84
C VAL A 344 -3.88 -14.73 -11.26
N ALA A 345 -3.63 -14.36 -12.52
CA ALA A 345 -3.89 -13.01 -13.03
C ALA A 345 -5.37 -12.60 -12.97
N ARG A 346 -6.31 -13.54 -13.08
CA ARG A 346 -7.75 -13.26 -12.94
C ARG A 346 -8.18 -12.91 -11.52
N CYS A 347 -7.40 -13.28 -10.51
CA CYS A 347 -7.69 -12.96 -9.12
C CYS A 347 -7.22 -11.55 -8.72
N GLY A 348 -6.35 -10.92 -9.54
CA GLY A 348 -5.84 -9.58 -9.28
C GLY A 348 -5.12 -9.46 -7.94
N HIS A 349 -4.32 -10.47 -7.58
CA HIS A 349 -3.60 -10.50 -6.30
C HIS A 349 -2.81 -9.21 -6.08
N ARG A 350 -2.83 -8.70 -4.85
CA ARG A 350 -2.21 -7.42 -4.48
C ARG A 350 -1.14 -7.61 -3.41
N LEU A 351 -0.05 -6.89 -3.53
CA LEU A 351 1.00 -6.83 -2.52
C LEU A 351 1.14 -5.40 -2.04
N GLU A 352 1.18 -5.23 -0.72
CA GLU A 352 1.28 -3.93 -0.07
C GLU A 352 2.76 -3.58 0.18
N HIS A 353 3.09 -2.30 -0.01
CA HIS A 353 4.43 -1.72 0.13
C HIS A 353 5.43 -2.19 -0.94
N VAL A 354 5.81 -3.48 -0.93
CA VAL A 354 6.75 -4.10 -1.89
C VAL A 354 8.08 -3.34 -1.97
N GLU A 355 8.58 -2.86 -0.83
CA GLU A 355 9.69 -1.90 -0.80
C GLU A 355 11.01 -2.48 -1.30
N MET A 356 11.32 -3.74 -0.98
CA MET A 356 12.60 -4.40 -1.26
C MET A 356 12.51 -5.47 -2.36
N VAL A 357 12.12 -5.06 -3.58
CA VAL A 357 11.93 -5.95 -4.74
C VAL A 357 13.08 -5.91 -5.76
N THR A 358 13.49 -7.08 -6.26
CA THR A 358 14.50 -7.19 -7.34
C THR A 358 13.87 -7.09 -8.74
N ALA A 359 14.69 -6.83 -9.76
CA ALA A 359 14.23 -6.76 -11.15
C ALA A 359 13.65 -8.09 -11.68
N GLU A 360 14.18 -9.24 -11.23
CA GLU A 360 13.64 -10.55 -11.59
C GLU A 360 12.26 -10.77 -10.96
N GLN A 361 12.13 -10.48 -9.65
CA GLN A 361 10.84 -10.55 -8.96
C GLN A 361 9.81 -9.62 -9.59
N ALA A 362 10.18 -8.37 -9.90
CA ALA A 362 9.29 -7.42 -10.59
C ALA A 362 8.83 -7.93 -11.97
N ALA A 363 9.71 -8.58 -12.73
CA ALA A 363 9.35 -9.21 -14.01
C ALA A 363 8.35 -10.37 -13.84
N LYS A 364 8.55 -11.22 -12.83
CA LYS A 364 7.60 -12.30 -12.49
C LYS A 364 6.23 -11.73 -12.07
N LEU A 365 6.20 -10.77 -11.14
CA LEU A 365 4.98 -10.12 -10.66
C LEU A 365 4.16 -9.49 -11.81
N GLY A 366 4.83 -8.79 -12.74
CA GLY A 366 4.19 -8.20 -13.92
C GLY A 366 3.64 -9.25 -14.88
N ALA A 367 4.38 -10.33 -15.14
CA ALA A 367 3.93 -11.45 -15.97
C ALA A 367 2.72 -12.20 -15.37
N TRP A 368 2.58 -12.20 -14.04
CA TRP A 368 1.49 -12.86 -13.32
C TRP A 368 0.29 -11.97 -13.03
N GLY A 369 0.33 -10.69 -13.43
CA GLY A 369 -0.77 -9.74 -13.21
C GLY A 369 -0.96 -9.36 -11.74
N VAL A 370 0.09 -9.45 -10.92
CA VAL A 370 0.06 -9.03 -9.51
C VAL A 370 0.13 -7.50 -9.45
N ILE A 371 -0.68 -6.91 -8.57
CA ILE A 371 -0.80 -5.47 -8.35
C ILE A 371 0.11 -5.07 -7.19
N ALA A 372 0.85 -3.96 -7.34
CA ALA A 372 1.59 -3.36 -6.24
C ALA A 372 0.84 -2.13 -5.72
N SER A 373 0.38 -2.25 -4.48
CA SER A 373 -0.24 -1.19 -3.68
C SER A 373 0.88 -0.51 -2.87
N VAL A 374 1.28 0.69 -3.30
CA VAL A 374 2.55 1.32 -2.88
C VAL A 374 2.33 2.71 -2.31
N GLN A 375 3.20 3.12 -1.39
CA GLN A 375 3.10 4.37 -0.63
C GLN A 375 4.32 5.26 -0.91
N PRO A 376 4.34 6.06 -1.99
CA PRO A 376 5.51 6.86 -2.37
C PRO A 376 6.01 7.83 -1.29
N SER A 377 5.12 8.24 -0.39
CA SER A 377 5.45 9.05 0.80
C SER A 377 6.50 8.39 1.70
N PHE A 378 6.63 7.05 1.69
CA PHE A 378 7.65 6.32 2.45
C PHE A 378 9.07 6.71 1.99
N ASP A 379 9.35 6.74 0.68
CA ASP A 379 10.65 7.21 0.16
C ASP A 379 10.87 8.70 0.47
N ALA A 380 9.84 9.55 0.32
CA ALA A 380 9.96 10.97 0.60
C ALA A 380 10.37 11.26 2.06
N LEU A 381 9.77 10.53 3.01
CA LEU A 381 10.01 10.69 4.45
C LEU A 381 11.29 9.97 4.93
N TRP A 382 11.51 8.73 4.49
CA TRP A 382 12.50 7.81 5.09
C TRP A 382 13.58 7.30 4.15
N GLY A 383 13.40 7.48 2.84
CA GLY A 383 14.36 7.09 1.81
C GLY A 383 15.55 8.04 1.66
N GLY A 384 16.32 7.83 0.59
CA GLY A 384 17.58 8.54 0.33
C GLY A 384 18.80 8.01 1.11
N VAL A 385 19.92 8.72 1.00
CA VAL A 385 21.23 8.28 1.52
C VAL A 385 21.44 8.55 3.02
N ASP A 386 20.58 9.38 3.61
CA ASP A 386 20.65 9.93 4.96
C ASP A 386 19.38 9.67 5.80
N GLY A 387 18.30 9.22 5.14
CA GLY A 387 17.03 8.88 5.77
C GLY A 387 17.08 7.62 6.64
N MET A 388 15.97 7.33 7.31
CA MET A 388 15.82 6.20 8.23
C MET A 388 16.16 4.85 7.57
N TYR A 389 15.88 4.66 6.28
CA TYR A 389 16.24 3.43 5.57
C TYR A 389 17.75 3.22 5.41
N ALA A 390 18.50 4.29 5.14
CA ALA A 390 19.96 4.21 5.11
C ALA A 390 20.57 3.94 6.50
N GLN A 391 19.93 4.42 7.58
CA GLN A 391 20.32 4.11 8.95
C GLN A 391 20.08 2.63 9.30
N ARG A 392 18.90 2.09 8.94
CA ARG A 392 18.49 0.71 9.25
C ARG A 392 19.22 -0.34 8.41
N LEU A 393 19.42 -0.09 7.11
CA LEU A 393 19.92 -1.09 6.17
C LEU A 393 21.35 -0.86 5.68
N GLY A 394 21.93 0.31 5.97
CA GLY A 394 23.15 0.82 5.34
C GLY A 394 22.85 1.49 3.99
N PRO A 395 23.76 2.35 3.48
CA PRO A 395 23.48 3.20 2.31
C PRO A 395 23.18 2.38 1.05
N ASP A 396 23.89 1.28 0.81
CA ASP A 396 23.77 0.49 -0.43
C ASP A 396 22.43 -0.23 -0.57
N ARG A 397 21.85 -0.68 0.54
CA ARG A 397 20.50 -1.26 0.57
C ARG A 397 19.44 -0.17 0.70
N GLY A 398 19.63 0.76 1.63
CA GLY A 398 18.68 1.83 1.97
C GLY A 398 18.34 2.78 0.81
N CYS A 399 19.24 2.97 -0.16
CA CYS A 399 18.95 3.79 -1.35
C CYS A 399 18.23 3.04 -2.49
N ARG A 400 17.89 1.75 -2.33
CA ARG A 400 17.30 0.92 -3.41
C ARG A 400 15.82 0.55 -3.21
N LEU A 401 15.19 1.09 -2.18
CA LEU A 401 13.79 0.79 -1.83
C LEU A 401 12.80 1.54 -2.72
N ASN A 402 11.54 1.10 -2.66
CA ASN A 402 10.39 1.67 -3.38
C ASN A 402 10.63 1.90 -4.88
N PRO A 403 11.13 0.91 -5.65
CA PRO A 403 11.54 1.14 -7.04
C PRO A 403 10.34 1.23 -8.01
N LEU A 404 9.53 2.29 -7.90
CA LEU A 404 8.24 2.46 -8.59
C LEU A 404 8.40 2.33 -10.11
N ALA A 405 9.43 2.97 -10.68
CA ALA A 405 9.73 2.90 -12.11
C ALA A 405 10.10 1.48 -12.58
N LEU A 406 10.78 0.68 -11.74
CA LEU A 406 11.12 -0.70 -12.05
C LEU A 406 9.82 -1.52 -12.16
N LEU A 407 8.98 -1.51 -11.12
CA LEU A 407 7.69 -2.19 -11.11
C LEU A 407 6.84 -1.81 -12.32
N ALA A 408 6.64 -0.51 -12.56
CA ALA A 408 5.88 -0.01 -13.70
C ALA A 408 6.49 -0.43 -15.06
N SER A 409 7.82 -0.46 -15.18
CA SER A 409 8.51 -0.88 -16.42
C SER A 409 8.36 -2.38 -16.72
N GLN A 410 8.14 -3.20 -15.70
CA GLN A 410 7.89 -4.64 -15.84
C GLN A 410 6.40 -4.96 -16.04
N GLY A 411 5.53 -3.94 -16.14
CA GLY A 411 4.10 -4.12 -16.35
C GLY A 411 3.29 -4.38 -15.08
N VAL A 412 3.90 -4.28 -13.89
CA VAL A 412 3.18 -4.35 -12.61
C VAL A 412 2.24 -3.14 -12.49
N PRO A 413 0.91 -3.34 -12.34
CA PRO A 413 0.00 -2.25 -12.06
C PRO A 413 0.33 -1.62 -10.71
N LEU A 414 0.48 -0.29 -10.70
CA LEU A 414 0.67 0.48 -9.47
C LEU A 414 -0.66 1.10 -9.04
N ALA A 415 -1.00 0.90 -7.76
CA ALA A 415 -2.06 1.61 -7.07
C ALA A 415 -1.43 2.43 -5.94
N LEU A 416 -1.70 3.74 -5.84
CA LEU A 416 -1.08 4.56 -4.79
C LEU A 416 -1.97 4.58 -3.54
N GLY A 417 -1.38 4.24 -2.39
CA GLY A 417 -1.97 4.40 -1.07
C GLY A 417 -1.24 5.46 -0.23
N SER A 418 -1.89 5.93 0.83
CA SER A 418 -1.24 6.74 1.87
C SER A 418 -0.74 5.90 3.05
N ASP A 419 -1.35 4.74 3.28
CA ASP A 419 -1.26 4.00 4.53
C ASP A 419 -1.54 4.92 5.74
N ALA A 420 -2.50 5.84 5.63
CA ALA A 420 -2.82 6.69 6.76
C ALA A 420 -3.33 5.83 7.94
N PRO A 421 -2.87 6.09 9.18
CA PRO A 421 -2.16 7.30 9.63
C PRO A 421 -0.61 7.26 9.55
N VAL A 422 0.01 6.20 9.02
CA VAL A 422 1.48 6.06 8.87
C VAL A 422 2.06 7.24 8.10
N THR A 423 1.42 7.64 6.99
CA THR A 423 1.69 8.93 6.32
C THR A 423 0.44 9.82 6.25
N GLY A 424 0.52 10.95 5.55
CA GLY A 424 -0.60 11.85 5.33
C GLY A 424 -1.42 11.45 4.10
N PHE A 425 -2.75 11.43 4.24
CA PHE A 425 -3.70 11.10 3.17
C PHE A 425 -3.92 12.22 2.12
N ASP A 426 -3.02 13.20 2.01
CA ASP A 426 -3.09 14.18 0.91
C ASP A 426 -2.59 13.50 -0.39
N PRO A 427 -3.47 13.22 -1.36
CA PRO A 427 -3.08 12.47 -2.54
C PRO A 427 -2.09 13.24 -3.43
N TRP A 428 -2.05 14.56 -3.35
CA TRP A 428 -1.06 15.36 -4.08
C TRP A 428 0.35 15.21 -3.50
N VAL A 429 0.47 14.92 -2.19
CA VAL A 429 1.76 14.60 -1.56
C VAL A 429 2.26 13.25 -2.08
N SER A 430 1.40 12.21 -2.11
CA SER A 430 1.77 10.89 -2.68
C SER A 430 2.12 10.96 -4.17
N VAL A 431 1.37 11.74 -4.97
CA VAL A 431 1.68 11.99 -6.39
C VAL A 431 3.01 12.75 -6.54
N ALA A 432 3.28 13.76 -5.71
CA ALA A 432 4.53 14.51 -5.75
C ALA A 432 5.73 13.64 -5.32
N ALA A 433 5.57 12.78 -4.33
CA ALA A 433 6.60 11.84 -3.89
C ALA A 433 6.92 10.81 -5.00
N ALA A 434 5.91 10.24 -5.66
CA ALA A 434 6.10 9.31 -6.78
C ALA A 434 6.89 9.91 -7.96
N VAL A 435 6.75 11.22 -8.18
CA VAL A 435 7.43 11.99 -9.24
C VAL A 435 8.83 12.44 -8.84
N ASN A 436 9.07 12.69 -7.55
CA ASN A 436 10.31 13.24 -7.01
C ASN A 436 11.05 12.23 -6.11
N HIS A 437 10.96 10.93 -6.45
CA HIS A 437 11.61 9.84 -5.73
C HIS A 437 13.10 10.12 -5.50
N ARG A 438 13.59 9.95 -4.27
CA ARG A 438 14.95 10.34 -3.83
C ARG A 438 16.04 9.56 -4.56
N THR A 439 15.78 8.30 -4.87
CA THR A 439 16.64 7.46 -5.74
C THR A 439 16.47 7.80 -7.22
N PRO A 440 17.54 8.26 -7.92
CA PRO A 440 17.48 8.53 -9.36
C PRO A 440 17.11 7.29 -10.17
N GLY A 441 16.14 7.43 -11.06
CA GLY A 441 15.65 6.33 -11.90
C GLY A 441 14.51 5.49 -11.30
N SER A 442 14.16 5.68 -10.03
CA SER A 442 12.99 5.01 -9.39
C SER A 442 11.68 5.79 -9.54
N ALA A 443 11.71 7.07 -9.92
CA ALA A 443 10.52 7.92 -10.07
C ALA A 443 9.65 7.58 -11.29
N VAL A 444 8.33 7.73 -11.15
CA VAL A 444 7.36 7.59 -12.26
C VAL A 444 6.92 8.96 -12.80
N SER A 445 6.44 9.01 -14.04
CA SER A 445 5.93 10.28 -14.61
C SER A 445 4.70 10.79 -13.86
N ALA A 446 4.50 12.12 -13.82
CA ALA A 446 3.33 12.72 -13.16
C ALA A 446 1.98 12.18 -13.69
N ARG A 447 1.92 11.82 -14.98
CA ARG A 447 0.74 11.17 -15.57
C ARG A 447 0.53 9.76 -15.02
N ALA A 448 1.60 8.98 -14.85
CA ALA A 448 1.52 7.64 -14.29
C ALA A 448 1.15 7.67 -12.79
N ALA A 449 1.80 8.56 -12.01
CA ALA A 449 1.47 8.78 -10.60
C ALA A 449 0.01 9.18 -10.40
N PHE A 450 -0.48 10.17 -11.16
CA PHE A 450 -1.88 10.60 -11.08
C PHE A 450 -2.87 9.49 -11.47
N VAL A 451 -2.55 8.69 -12.50
CA VAL A 451 -3.38 7.53 -12.90
C VAL A 451 -3.41 6.45 -11.82
N ALA A 452 -2.26 6.14 -11.20
CA ALA A 452 -2.16 5.17 -10.10
C ALA A 452 -2.89 5.65 -8.82
N ALA A 453 -2.97 6.97 -8.59
CA ALA A 453 -3.74 7.57 -7.49
C ALA A 453 -5.24 7.77 -7.78
N THR A 454 -5.73 7.47 -9.00
CA THR A 454 -7.13 7.73 -9.39
C THR A 454 -7.87 6.51 -9.95
N ARG A 455 -7.17 5.39 -10.21
CA ARG A 455 -7.78 4.13 -10.65
C ARG A 455 -7.90 3.07 -9.55
N GLY A 456 -7.11 3.18 -8.48
CA GLY A 456 -6.95 2.07 -7.54
C GLY A 456 -6.39 0.81 -8.23
N ASP A 457 -6.87 -0.35 -7.79
CA ASP A 457 -6.42 -1.69 -8.20
C ASP A 457 -7.20 -2.30 -9.37
N GLY A 458 -7.88 -1.46 -10.18
CA GLY A 458 -8.50 -1.90 -11.44
C GLY A 458 -10.02 -2.04 -11.42
N GLY A 459 -10.69 -1.69 -10.33
CA GLY A 459 -12.10 -1.33 -10.39
C GLY A 459 -12.33 -0.10 -11.31
N PRO A 460 -13.51 0.03 -11.96
CA PRO A 460 -13.88 1.28 -12.62
C PRO A 460 -14.22 2.34 -11.55
N ALA A 461 -13.17 2.98 -11.00
CA ALA A 461 -13.27 4.05 -10.02
C ALA A 461 -13.77 5.39 -10.63
N VAL A 462 -14.93 5.35 -11.29
CA VAL A 462 -15.82 6.50 -11.48
C VAL A 462 -17.27 5.98 -11.44
N SER A 463 -17.71 5.54 -10.26
CA SER A 463 -19.10 5.77 -9.88
C SER A 463 -19.14 7.15 -9.22
N ALA A 464 -19.96 8.06 -9.75
CA ALA A 464 -20.23 9.35 -9.12
C ALA A 464 -21.27 9.19 -7.99
N THR A 465 -21.06 8.21 -7.12
CA THR A 465 -21.87 7.90 -5.91
C THR A 465 -21.78 8.97 -4.83
N GLY A 466 -20.80 9.88 -4.95
CA GLY A 466 -20.85 11.17 -4.29
C GLY A 466 -22.09 11.96 -4.73
N ARG A 467 -23.17 11.88 -3.93
CA ARG A 467 -24.12 13.00 -3.78
C ARG A 467 -23.29 14.28 -3.78
N PRO A 468 -23.63 15.34 -4.54
CA PRO A 468 -22.76 16.49 -4.69
C PRO A 468 -22.55 17.20 -3.35
N ALA A 469 -21.51 16.78 -2.62
CA ALA A 469 -20.88 17.53 -1.57
C ALA A 469 -20.61 18.90 -2.18
N SER A 470 -21.26 19.92 -1.62
CA SER A 470 -21.40 21.24 -2.25
C SER A 470 -20.11 21.64 -2.95
N TRP A 471 -20.11 21.71 -4.29
CA TRP A 471 -18.91 21.97 -5.09
C TRP A 471 -18.33 23.33 -4.68
N ARG A 472 -17.44 23.32 -3.68
CA ARG A 472 -16.96 24.53 -3.03
C ARG A 472 -15.93 25.15 -3.94
N ARG A 473 -16.40 26.13 -4.71
CA ARG A 473 -15.58 27.06 -5.50
C ARG A 473 -14.32 27.39 -4.70
N ALA A 474 -13.16 26.95 -5.18
CA ALA A 474 -11.87 27.20 -4.56
C ALA A 474 -11.59 28.71 -4.57
N ARG A 475 -12.06 29.40 -3.53
CA ARG A 475 -11.77 30.82 -3.33
C ARG A 475 -10.28 30.92 -3.03
N ARG A 476 -9.55 31.69 -3.83
CA ARG A 476 -8.16 32.07 -3.52
C ARG A 476 -8.07 32.50 -2.05
N PRO A 477 -7.10 31.99 -1.28
CA PRO A 477 -6.93 32.42 0.11
C PRO A 477 -6.70 33.93 0.14
N ARG A 478 -7.60 34.66 0.80
CA ARG A 478 -7.36 36.06 1.19
C ARG A 478 -6.44 36.01 2.40
N THR A 479 -5.20 36.46 2.23
CA THR A 479 -4.28 36.68 3.35
C THR A 479 -4.78 37.81 4.24
N PRO A 480 -4.88 37.61 5.57
CA PRO A 480 -5.29 38.66 6.50
C PRO A 480 -4.10 39.54 6.91
N CYS A 481 -3.51 40.27 5.95
CA CYS A 481 -2.66 41.43 6.25
C CYS A 481 -2.53 42.34 5.02
N GLY A 482 -2.98 43.59 5.15
CA GLY A 482 -2.74 44.61 4.13
C GLY A 482 -1.32 45.16 4.22
N LYS A 483 -0.40 44.67 3.38
CA LYS A 483 0.82 45.38 2.97
C LYS A 483 1.37 44.76 1.68
N SER A 484 1.47 45.58 0.64
CA SER A 484 1.95 45.19 -0.68
C SER A 484 3.49 45.25 -0.77
N MET A 485 4.12 44.17 -1.26
CA MET A 485 5.35 44.27 -2.05
C MET A 485 5.42 43.14 -3.10
N PRO A 486 6.15 43.34 -4.22
CA PRO A 486 5.86 42.63 -5.46
C PRO A 486 6.76 41.41 -5.69
N TRP A 487 6.19 40.30 -6.18
CA TRP A 487 6.94 39.22 -6.80
C TRP A 487 6.36 38.84 -8.17
N THR A 488 7.15 39.22 -9.17
CA THR A 488 7.30 38.67 -10.53
C THR A 488 6.29 37.62 -11.02
N SER A 489 5.53 38.04 -12.05
CA SER A 489 4.74 37.18 -12.91
C SER A 489 5.58 36.27 -13.81
N ALA A 490 5.52 34.95 -13.61
CA ALA A 490 5.86 33.96 -14.64
C ALA A 490 5.23 32.59 -14.32
N CYS A 491 3.98 32.37 -14.78
CA CYS A 491 3.41 31.03 -14.98
C CYS A 491 2.13 31.12 -15.82
N ARG A 492 2.27 31.47 -17.11
CA ARG A 492 1.31 31.03 -18.13
C ARG A 492 1.76 29.65 -18.57
N ALA A 493 0.99 28.61 -18.27
CA ALA A 493 1.20 27.30 -18.85
C ALA A 493 0.83 27.35 -20.34
N THR A 494 1.84 27.26 -21.22
CA THR A 494 1.67 26.92 -22.64
C THR A 494 1.95 25.43 -22.84
N PRO A 495 1.28 24.76 -23.80
CA PRO A 495 1.35 23.32 -23.96
C PRO A 495 2.70 22.81 -24.47
N PHE A 496 2.92 21.51 -24.31
CA PHE A 496 4.16 20.78 -24.61
C PHE A 496 4.67 20.98 -26.05
N SER A 497 5.98 21.18 -26.19
CA SER A 497 6.72 20.98 -27.45
C SER A 497 8.09 20.37 -27.16
N VAL A 498 8.44 19.28 -27.83
CA VAL A 498 9.74 18.59 -27.67
C VAL A 498 10.66 18.96 -28.84
N GLY A 499 11.87 19.42 -28.55
CA GLY A 499 12.89 19.72 -29.55
C GLY A 499 14.21 20.20 -28.93
N PRO A 500 15.39 19.70 -29.34
CA PRO A 500 16.66 20.00 -28.67
C PRO A 500 17.37 21.23 -29.27
N PRO A 501 18.00 22.09 -28.45
CA PRO A 501 18.91 23.13 -28.94
C PRO A 501 20.39 22.77 -28.74
N THR A 502 21.25 23.09 -29.71
CA THR A 502 22.46 23.93 -29.50
C THR A 502 23.30 24.10 -30.77
N ARG A 503 23.58 25.35 -31.12
CA ARG A 503 24.93 25.96 -31.23
C ARG A 503 24.76 27.49 -31.30
N GLY A 504 25.60 28.25 -30.59
CA GLY A 504 25.49 29.72 -30.44
C GLY A 504 26.18 30.50 -31.58
N PRO A 505 26.77 31.70 -31.34
CA PRO A 505 26.86 32.49 -30.10
C PRO A 505 26.47 33.98 -30.24
N GLY A 506 26.41 34.73 -29.13
CA GLY A 506 26.20 36.20 -29.18
C GLY A 506 26.54 36.93 -27.88
N CYS A 507 27.73 37.54 -27.80
CA CYS A 507 28.14 38.37 -26.65
C CYS A 507 27.48 39.76 -26.65
N ARG A 508 27.15 40.28 -25.46
CA ARG A 508 27.40 41.69 -25.11
C ARG A 508 27.46 41.91 -23.59
N ARG A 509 28.44 42.73 -23.16
CA ARG A 509 28.73 43.08 -21.75
C ARG A 509 27.82 44.20 -21.24
N TYR A 510 27.62 44.29 -19.93
CA TYR A 510 27.64 45.59 -19.21
C TYR A 510 28.31 45.45 -17.82
N ARG A 511 28.73 46.58 -17.22
CA ARG A 511 29.68 46.67 -16.09
C ARG A 511 29.05 47.26 -14.80
N GLY A 512 29.67 46.95 -13.66
CA GLY A 512 29.58 47.72 -12.39
C GLY A 512 28.48 47.21 -11.44
N TRP A 513 28.68 47.15 -10.12
CA TRP A 513 29.57 47.94 -9.25
C TRP A 513 30.31 47.10 -8.17
N VAL A 514 31.34 47.69 -7.58
CA VAL A 514 32.16 47.13 -6.47
C VAL A 514 32.09 48.05 -5.26
N ARG A 515 31.99 47.50 -4.04
CA ARG A 515 32.55 48.10 -2.80
C ARG A 515 33.10 46.99 -1.88
N ARG A 516 34.03 47.37 -0.99
CA ARG A 516 35.04 46.48 -0.37
C ARG A 516 34.77 46.11 1.11
N THR A 517 35.40 45.00 1.49
CA THR A 517 35.85 44.48 2.82
C THR A 517 36.52 45.52 3.74
N PRO A 518 36.69 45.28 5.08
CA PRO A 518 37.68 44.33 5.65
C PRO A 518 37.27 43.60 6.97
N CYS A 519 38.10 42.84 7.70
CA CYS A 519 39.01 41.68 7.42
C CYS A 519 39.72 41.23 8.73
N ARG A 520 39.80 39.92 9.05
CA ARG A 520 40.79 39.21 9.94
C ARG A 520 40.32 37.76 10.21
N ALA A 521 41.11 36.70 10.45
CA ALA A 521 42.47 36.24 10.11
C ALA A 521 42.92 35.25 11.22
N ALA A 522 43.26 34.00 10.85
CA ALA A 522 44.03 33.04 11.65
C ALA A 522 44.59 31.92 10.74
N ASP A 523 45.63 31.22 11.17
CA ASP A 523 46.67 30.67 10.28
C ASP A 523 46.60 29.17 9.90
N LYS A 524 47.53 28.85 8.98
CA LYS A 524 47.81 27.60 8.24
C LYS A 524 48.80 26.68 9.03
N PRO A 525 49.19 25.45 8.58
CA PRO A 525 49.60 25.10 7.20
C PRO A 525 49.20 23.72 6.65
N CYS A 526 49.62 23.48 5.40
CA CYS A 526 49.29 22.33 4.54
C CYS A 526 50.53 21.48 4.24
N ILE A 527 50.32 20.24 3.75
CA ILE A 527 51.31 19.48 2.96
C ILE A 527 50.65 19.01 1.65
N GLY A 528 51.40 19.05 0.53
CA GLY A 528 50.97 18.57 -0.81
C GLY A 528 51.05 17.03 -0.94
N VAL A 529 50.81 16.39 -2.09
CA VAL A 529 51.45 16.62 -3.42
C VAL A 529 50.51 16.16 -4.57
N ARG A 530 50.86 16.51 -5.81
CA ARG A 530 50.08 16.37 -7.06
C ARG A 530 50.16 14.99 -7.74
N SER A 531 49.08 14.68 -8.49
CA SER A 531 48.96 14.04 -9.82
C SER A 531 50.23 13.46 -10.51
N SER A 532 50.20 12.36 -11.29
CA SER A 532 49.43 12.22 -12.55
C SER A 532 49.76 10.91 -13.32
N MET A 533 48.82 10.36 -14.11
CA MET A 533 48.99 9.66 -15.43
C MET A 533 49.94 8.42 -15.54
N ALA A 534 49.74 7.42 -16.43
CA ALA A 534 48.63 6.99 -17.31
C ALA A 534 48.96 5.63 -18.00
N ARG A 535 47.95 5.04 -18.67
CA ARG A 535 48.00 4.02 -19.78
C ARG A 535 48.42 2.57 -19.48
N GLY A 536 47.66 1.61 -20.06
CA GLY A 536 48.19 0.29 -20.48
C GLY A 536 47.28 -0.94 -20.34
N TRP A 537 46.51 -1.29 -21.38
CA TRP A 537 46.00 -2.66 -21.66
C TRP A 537 47.00 -3.37 -22.62
N PRO A 538 46.96 -4.70 -22.94
CA PRO A 538 45.82 -5.66 -22.82
C PRO A 538 46.17 -7.14 -22.44
N GLY A 539 45.16 -8.02 -22.37
CA GLY A 539 45.15 -9.26 -23.21
C GLY A 539 45.35 -10.68 -22.63
N ARG A 540 44.21 -11.39 -22.41
CA ARG A 540 43.92 -12.84 -22.68
C ARG A 540 44.93 -13.96 -22.30
N LYS A 541 44.47 -14.96 -21.51
CA LYS A 541 44.08 -16.35 -21.92
C LYS A 541 43.99 -17.32 -20.73
N ALA A 542 43.06 -18.28 -20.78
CA ALA A 542 43.06 -19.52 -19.96
C ALA A 542 43.73 -20.68 -20.75
N PRO A 543 44.08 -21.80 -20.10
CA PRO A 543 43.14 -22.95 -20.04
C PRO A 543 43.19 -23.84 -18.78
N ASN A 544 42.26 -24.79 -18.68
CA ASN A 544 42.21 -25.90 -17.70
C ASN A 544 43.35 -26.92 -17.87
N LEU A 545 43.67 -27.68 -16.79
CA LEU A 545 43.49 -29.16 -16.72
C LEU A 545 43.98 -29.78 -15.39
N ASP A 546 43.03 -30.18 -14.55
CA ASP A 546 42.81 -31.51 -13.91
C ASP A 546 43.96 -32.42 -13.37
N ARG A 547 43.62 -33.14 -12.27
CA ARG A 547 44.22 -34.36 -11.64
C ARG A 547 45.36 -34.27 -10.62
N GLY A 548 45.19 -35.02 -9.51
CA GLY A 548 46.28 -35.66 -8.75
C GLY A 548 46.09 -35.67 -7.22
N GLU A 549 45.64 -36.78 -6.64
CA GLU A 549 45.65 -37.04 -5.19
C GLU A 549 47.06 -37.41 -4.67
N ILE A 550 47.30 -37.26 -3.36
CA ILE A 550 47.83 -38.26 -2.39
C ILE A 550 48.42 -37.56 -1.14
N ASP A 551 48.04 -38.08 0.04
CA ASP A 551 48.50 -37.71 1.40
C ASP A 551 49.67 -38.63 1.87
N PRO A 552 50.48 -38.30 2.92
CA PRO A 552 50.25 -38.99 4.20
C PRO A 552 50.68 -38.29 5.53
N ALA A 553 49.78 -38.28 6.52
CA ALA A 553 49.86 -38.91 7.88
C ALA A 553 50.98 -38.64 8.94
N VAL A 554 50.68 -39.09 10.18
CA VAL A 554 51.47 -39.28 11.45
C VAL A 554 51.24 -38.19 12.55
N GLU A 555 50.87 -38.46 13.82
CA GLU A 555 50.31 -39.64 14.56
C GLU A 555 49.60 -39.19 15.87
N ALA A 556 48.88 -40.10 16.57
CA ALA A 556 48.12 -39.88 17.83
C ALA A 556 48.98 -40.10 19.12
N PRO A 557 48.43 -40.17 20.37
CA PRO A 557 47.51 -41.23 20.91
C PRO A 557 46.48 -40.71 21.97
N ASP A 558 45.69 -41.48 22.73
CA ASP A 558 44.86 -42.71 22.54
C ASP A 558 43.83 -42.81 23.71
N ASP A 559 43.03 -43.90 23.71
CA ASP A 559 42.18 -44.51 24.75
C ASP A 559 40.64 -44.35 24.54
N ASP A 560 39.87 -45.32 24.00
CA ASP A 560 39.46 -46.68 24.45
C ASP A 560 38.17 -46.70 25.34
N VAL A 561 37.14 -47.59 25.24
CA VAL A 561 36.86 -48.86 24.50
C VAL A 561 35.34 -49.02 24.14
N ALA A 562 35.07 -49.70 23.00
CA ALA A 562 33.93 -50.57 22.54
C ALA A 562 32.83 -51.14 23.50
N ALA A 563 31.72 -51.85 23.10
CA ALA A 563 31.01 -52.12 21.81
C ALA A 563 29.62 -52.85 22.02
N ASP A 564 28.89 -53.05 20.90
CA ASP A 564 27.56 -53.67 20.54
C ASP A 564 27.31 -55.18 20.93
N PRO A 565 26.25 -55.95 20.50
CA PRO A 565 24.92 -55.68 19.83
C PRO A 565 23.67 -56.56 20.26
N ALA A 566 22.53 -56.43 19.52
CA ALA A 566 21.44 -57.42 19.22
C ALA A 566 20.29 -57.67 20.27
N GLU A 567 19.03 -58.08 19.97
CA GLU A 567 18.23 -58.31 18.72
C GLU A 567 16.67 -58.38 19.00
N ALA A 568 15.84 -58.51 17.93
CA ALA A 568 14.48 -59.13 17.87
C ALA A 568 13.13 -58.37 18.18
N GLN A 569 12.51 -57.85 17.11
CA GLN A 569 11.13 -58.06 16.58
C GLN A 569 9.79 -58.08 17.41
N GLU A 570 8.88 -57.19 16.96
CA GLU A 570 7.52 -57.45 16.39
C GLU A 570 6.28 -57.80 17.26
N SER A 571 5.27 -56.91 17.26
CA SER A 571 3.86 -57.20 16.87
C SER A 571 2.99 -55.91 16.88
N ALA A 572 1.79 -55.96 16.29
CA ALA A 572 0.99 -54.78 15.90
C ALA A 572 -0.47 -54.77 16.42
N ARG A 573 -1.17 -53.66 16.16
CA ARG A 573 -2.58 -53.30 16.51
C ARG A 573 -2.72 -52.74 17.94
N ASP A 574 -3.59 -51.78 18.24
CA ASP A 574 -4.90 -51.50 17.62
C ASP A 574 -5.27 -50.00 17.54
N ALA A 575 -6.35 -49.66 16.83
CA ALA A 575 -6.83 -48.29 16.66
C ALA A 575 -7.76 -47.81 17.80
N GLY A 576 -7.74 -46.50 18.11
CA GLY A 576 -8.57 -45.92 19.18
C GLY A 576 -8.77 -44.41 19.08
N THR A 577 -9.83 -43.99 18.36
CA THR A 577 -10.33 -42.60 18.37
C THR A 577 -10.83 -42.17 19.74
N SER A 578 -10.54 -40.94 20.18
CA SER A 578 -11.33 -40.28 21.22
C SER A 578 -11.42 -38.77 21.03
N THR A 579 -12.62 -38.30 20.73
CA THR A 579 -13.03 -36.89 20.73
C THR A 579 -13.11 -36.35 22.16
N VAL A 580 -12.56 -35.16 22.41
CA VAL A 580 -12.77 -34.42 23.66
C VAL A 580 -13.65 -33.19 23.41
N THR A 581 -14.81 -33.19 24.05
CA THR A 581 -15.86 -32.17 23.98
C THR A 581 -15.48 -30.87 24.68
N THR A 582 -15.67 -29.74 24.00
CA THR A 582 -15.70 -28.41 24.64
C THR A 582 -16.99 -28.25 25.43
N ARG A 583 -16.87 -27.98 26.74
CA ARG A 583 -18.03 -27.66 27.61
C ARG A 583 -18.43 -26.20 27.45
N LEU A 584 -19.66 -25.94 27.01
CA LEU A 584 -20.30 -24.63 27.17
C LEU A 584 -21.17 -24.63 28.43
N SER A 585 -20.92 -23.66 29.31
CA SER A 585 -21.72 -23.41 30.52
C SER A 585 -22.98 -22.62 30.16
N ALA A 586 -24.11 -22.96 30.79
CA ALA A 586 -25.40 -22.31 30.54
C ALA A 586 -25.84 -21.44 31.72
N ALA A 587 -26.30 -20.21 31.45
CA ALA A 587 -27.06 -19.41 32.42
C ALA A 587 -28.08 -18.48 31.75
N ALA A 588 -29.33 -18.59 32.21
CA ALA A 588 -30.40 -17.58 32.20
C ALA A 588 -30.81 -16.85 30.90
N ARG A 589 -32.00 -17.22 30.38
CA ARG A 589 -32.96 -16.30 29.75
C ARG A 589 -34.24 -16.23 30.60
N PRO A 590 -34.92 -15.08 30.74
CA PRO A 590 -36.32 -15.04 31.12
C PRO A 590 -37.25 -15.27 29.91
N ARG A 591 -38.49 -15.73 30.18
CA ARG A 591 -39.55 -15.98 29.19
C ARG A 591 -40.58 -14.84 29.17
N LEU A 592 -41.28 -14.72 28.03
CA LEU A 592 -42.69 -14.33 27.77
C LEU A 592 -42.75 -13.54 26.44
N SER A 593 -43.75 -13.66 25.56
CA SER A 593 -45.01 -14.44 25.56
C SER A 593 -45.42 -14.82 24.13
N ALA A 594 -46.33 -15.80 23.98
CA ALA A 594 -46.75 -16.33 22.69
C ALA A 594 -48.00 -15.65 22.08
N ILE A 595 -48.14 -15.73 20.75
CA ILE A 595 -49.33 -15.78 19.86
C ILE A 595 -48.73 -15.94 18.44
N GLY A 596 -49.21 -16.76 17.50
CA GLY A 596 -50.25 -17.80 17.48
C GLY A 596 -50.08 -18.63 16.19
N ALA A 597 -50.61 -19.85 16.13
CA ALA A 597 -50.35 -20.79 15.02
C ALA A 597 -51.25 -20.59 13.79
N GLY A 598 -50.72 -20.87 12.60
CA GLY A 598 -51.45 -20.97 11.33
C GLY A 598 -50.84 -22.08 10.46
N ALA A 599 -51.68 -22.94 9.88
CA ALA A 599 -51.27 -24.29 9.45
C ALA A 599 -50.71 -24.40 8.02
N ALA A 600 -50.11 -25.55 7.73
CA ALA A 600 -49.47 -25.89 6.46
C ALA A 600 -50.44 -26.39 5.37
N THR A 601 -50.00 -26.38 4.11
CA THR A 601 -50.29 -27.46 3.13
C THR A 601 -49.31 -27.39 1.94
N ARG A 602 -49.15 -28.50 1.20
CA ARG A 602 -48.15 -28.69 0.12
C ARG A 602 -48.82 -29.04 -1.21
N LEU A 603 -48.24 -28.50 -2.31
CA LEU A 603 -48.20 -29.08 -3.68
C LEU A 603 -49.55 -29.21 -4.44
N PRO A 604 -49.56 -29.46 -5.78
CA PRO A 604 -48.44 -29.63 -6.74
C PRO A 604 -48.41 -28.54 -7.85
N GLY A 605 -47.51 -28.68 -8.84
CA GLY A 605 -47.24 -27.65 -9.85
C GLY A 605 -47.51 -28.05 -11.31
N CYS A 606 -47.16 -27.12 -12.22
CA CYS A 606 -47.08 -27.30 -13.67
C CYS A 606 -45.87 -26.52 -14.21
N GLY A 607 -45.13 -27.11 -15.15
CA GLY A 607 -44.35 -26.37 -16.14
C GLY A 607 -44.95 -26.60 -17.53
N PRO A 608 -44.24 -26.30 -18.63
CA PRO A 608 -43.01 -25.50 -18.76
C PRO A 608 -43.19 -24.33 -19.75
N GLN A 609 -42.22 -23.41 -19.85
CA GLN A 609 -41.89 -22.81 -21.15
C GLN A 609 -40.46 -22.24 -21.21
N SER A 610 -39.81 -22.49 -22.34
CA SER A 610 -38.42 -22.15 -22.62
C SER A 610 -38.27 -20.76 -23.24
N GLY A 611 -37.38 -19.93 -22.70
CA GLY A 611 -36.95 -18.67 -23.31
C GLY A 611 -35.47 -18.43 -23.10
N ARG A 612 -34.61 -18.92 -24.01
CA ARG A 612 -33.18 -18.62 -24.00
C ARG A 612 -32.96 -17.21 -24.54
N VAL A 613 -32.51 -16.28 -23.70
CA VAL A 613 -31.94 -15.01 -24.15
C VAL A 613 -30.43 -15.11 -24.09
N CYS A 614 -29.80 -15.24 -25.26
CA CYS A 614 -28.35 -15.15 -25.38
C CYS A 614 -27.91 -13.71 -25.06
N ARG A 615 -27.04 -13.52 -24.05
CA ARG A 615 -26.28 -12.26 -23.94
C ARG A 615 -25.11 -12.33 -24.92
N ALA A 616 -25.07 -11.37 -25.86
CA ALA A 616 -24.00 -11.28 -26.83
C ALA A 616 -22.67 -10.89 -26.16
N CYS A 617 -21.61 -11.63 -26.46
CA CYS A 617 -20.25 -11.21 -26.16
C CYS A 617 -19.90 -10.01 -27.07
N TRP A 618 -19.46 -8.90 -26.47
CA TRP A 618 -18.85 -7.82 -27.24
C TRP A 618 -17.36 -8.11 -27.41
N SER A 619 -16.96 -8.48 -28.63
CA SER A 619 -15.57 -8.70 -29.01
C SER A 619 -14.85 -7.37 -29.22
N VAL A 620 -13.78 -7.12 -28.47
CA VAL A 620 -12.82 -6.06 -28.78
C VAL A 620 -12.18 -6.37 -30.13
N SER A 621 -12.21 -5.42 -31.06
CA SER A 621 -11.61 -5.55 -32.38
C SER A 621 -10.28 -4.78 -32.42
N GLU A 622 -9.17 -5.50 -32.45
CA GLU A 622 -7.86 -4.95 -32.80
C GLU A 622 -7.35 -5.57 -34.11
N PRO A 623 -6.64 -4.81 -34.97
CA PRO A 623 -6.20 -5.28 -36.27
C PRO A 623 -4.95 -6.16 -36.17
N VAL A 624 -5.12 -7.48 -36.32
CA VAL A 624 -4.00 -8.42 -36.38
C VAL A 624 -3.26 -8.28 -37.72
N CYS A 625 -1.98 -7.89 -37.65
CA CYS A 625 -1.09 -7.86 -38.79
C CYS A 625 -0.57 -9.28 -39.10
N CYS A 626 -1.21 -9.98 -40.04
CA CYS A 626 -0.84 -11.34 -40.42
C CYS A 626 0.45 -11.42 -41.27
N CYS A 627 1.57 -11.77 -40.64
CA CYS A 627 2.70 -12.39 -41.31
C CYS A 627 2.69 -13.91 -41.08
N MET A 628 2.50 -14.70 -42.14
CA MET A 628 2.74 -16.14 -42.14
C MET A 628 3.78 -16.53 -43.20
N PRO A 629 4.59 -17.58 -42.95
CA PRO A 629 5.69 -17.98 -43.83
C PRO A 629 5.20 -18.81 -45.03
N ALA A 630 5.84 -18.60 -46.19
CA ALA A 630 5.51 -19.33 -47.41
C ALA A 630 6.17 -20.72 -47.46
N SER A 631 5.35 -21.76 -47.66
CA SER A 631 5.81 -23.10 -48.06
C SER A 631 5.62 -23.31 -49.57
N ARG A 632 6.45 -24.17 -50.17
CA ARG A 632 6.58 -24.30 -51.63
C ARG A 632 5.45 -25.13 -52.27
N ARG A 633 4.96 -24.69 -53.43
CA ARG A 633 4.67 -25.57 -54.60
C ARG A 633 4.59 -24.75 -55.91
N SER A 634 5.10 -25.33 -56.98
CA SER A 634 4.96 -24.90 -58.39
C SER A 634 3.49 -25.00 -58.85
N THR A 635 2.98 -24.25 -59.84
CA THR A 635 3.45 -24.22 -61.25
C THR A 635 2.98 -22.97 -62.03
N GLY A 636 3.71 -22.64 -63.11
CA GLY A 636 3.08 -22.33 -64.41
C GLY A 636 2.60 -20.89 -64.74
N GLY A 637 3.51 -20.07 -65.30
CA GLY A 637 3.24 -19.28 -66.52
C GLY A 637 2.44 -17.96 -66.43
N GLY A 638 2.87 -16.95 -67.21
CA GLY A 638 2.01 -15.81 -67.60
C GLY A 638 2.39 -14.42 -67.09
N ARG A 639 3.37 -13.77 -67.74
CA ARG A 639 3.41 -12.30 -67.92
C ARG A 639 2.66 -11.95 -69.24
N PRO A 640 2.27 -10.70 -69.55
CA PRO A 640 2.84 -9.43 -69.04
C PRO A 640 1.85 -8.28 -68.71
N SER A 641 2.40 -7.20 -68.11
CA SER A 641 2.09 -5.75 -68.31
C SER A 641 0.62 -5.26 -68.47
N SER A 642 0.15 -4.17 -67.84
CA SER A 642 0.83 -2.87 -67.78
C SER A 642 0.07 -1.80 -66.96
N ARG A 643 0.82 -0.77 -66.51
CA ARG A 643 0.46 0.67 -66.33
C ARG A 643 -0.57 1.15 -65.26
N SER A 644 -0.14 2.27 -64.65
CA SER A 644 -0.86 3.47 -64.16
C SER A 644 -1.84 3.40 -62.98
N ARG A 645 -1.35 3.94 -61.85
CA ARG A 645 -1.94 5.02 -61.01
C ARG A 645 -3.42 5.37 -61.25
N CYS A 646 -4.23 5.28 -60.19
CA CYS A 646 -4.60 6.45 -59.37
C CYS A 646 -4.39 6.09 -57.89
#